data_AF-K0R7Q9-F1
#
_entry.id   AF-K0R7Q9-F1
#
_cell.length_a   1.000
_cell.length_b   1.000
_cell.length_c   1.000
_cell.angle_alpha   90.00
_cell.angle_beta   90.00
_cell.angle_gamma   90.00
#
_symmetry.space_group_name_H-M   'P 1'
#
loop_
_entity.id
_entity.type
_entity.pdbx_description
1 polymer ?
#
loop_
_entity_poly.entity_id
_entity_poly.type
_entity_poly.pdbx_seq_one_letter_code
_entity_poly.pdbx_strand_id
1 'polypeptide(L)'
;MAVTSFLCGLVTFHLLAEGGAFSAPFSTRSVSVSANPGGPGVTIFGRSQRSTLLRESSDDSAGDEGEQDWRLFRAKLVASEKQADADSSKADGSSSEKGGAAVDESDLDGLGALFKEGDAEQFTPLDESQWAYDSGSVIETGAVILGGVEQEFGFGLRQQYFHKVVMLILDHKVRERLGSQGIDFHCVSSHCNGNPQEGTFTKGIILNRPSDRMLEDDVNEGLKWRVWFGGDVQGLDSILPDIVCLHSLKSQEAIDCSTKVIKDIQSTNFDDAKALVKKGLAKCEDFWLMAGYAGWGPGQLAGEIDRKSWYMCATSSDTLLKELARQSQVVDPSHAGIETWETLMKMIGRQEVASKLSGNFDDLMLKEWSQASLVKDDDGKVGLARNPIGGAAIPSEVDSLMEDLQMSQRVQAGTLLRASSAERSPFLLTKQELHKGLLLILNDDDTKATVGCMIHLVASKSVEVRRKDRSKADVNIRYGGEFGIKGQNPLLWIHCSKKLRDAGIGTPLGSSAFSTVTQDDAELAISSDIASPDDFIVTSGVSIFPKIGRETLAREVKRGIFEIVDRARQEEAFKTLQTQAKLSPFTLDESIRKARKAWELCGNAEEPAGKEGPASETPGFDETDDRMVFNTDTPVSELAEDASRKWVATFLLGMPTI
;
A
#
# COMPACT_ATOMS: atom_id res chain seq x y z
N MET A 1 18.81 1.58 -17.32
CA MET A 1 18.38 1.88 -18.73
C MET A 1 18.70 0.65 -19.58
N ALA A 2 17.74 0.16 -20.38
CA ALA A 2 17.73 -1.13 -21.12
C ALA A 2 17.13 -2.36 -20.39
N VAL A 3 15.87 -2.24 -19.94
CA VAL A 3 14.82 -3.27 -20.11
C VAL A 3 13.48 -2.53 -20.35
N THR A 4 13.47 -1.71 -21.39
CA THR A 4 12.29 -0.94 -21.87
C THR A 4 12.22 -1.02 -23.40
N SER A 5 12.62 -2.16 -23.98
CA SER A 5 12.57 -2.39 -25.41
C SER A 5 12.46 -3.87 -25.72
N PHE A 6 11.30 -4.45 -25.45
CA PHE A 6 10.79 -5.61 -26.20
C PHE A 6 9.27 -5.69 -26.01
N LEU A 7 8.56 -4.83 -26.76
CA LEU A 7 7.16 -4.99 -27.20
C LEU A 7 6.73 -3.71 -27.93
N CYS A 8 7.41 -3.41 -29.04
CA CYS A 8 6.91 -2.44 -30.01
C CYS A 8 7.28 -2.93 -31.41
N GLY A 9 6.30 -3.48 -32.12
CA GLY A 9 6.47 -3.84 -33.53
C GLY A 9 5.64 -5.03 -33.99
N LEU A 10 4.34 -4.81 -34.20
CA LEU A 10 3.48 -5.33 -35.28
C LEU A 10 2.04 -5.54 -34.78
N VAL A 11 1.17 -4.57 -35.09
CA VAL A 11 -0.16 -4.74 -35.74
C VAL A 11 -0.79 -3.34 -35.77
N THR A 12 -0.94 -2.80 -36.98
CA THR A 12 -1.57 -1.50 -37.22
C THR A 12 -3.09 -1.64 -37.18
N PHE A 13 -3.77 -1.06 -36.20
CA PHE A 13 -5.14 -0.52 -36.32
C PHE A 13 -5.34 0.63 -35.33
N HIS A 14 -5.97 1.72 -35.80
CA HIS A 14 -6.26 2.95 -35.06
C HIS A 14 -7.24 2.72 -33.91
N LEU A 15 -6.79 2.92 -32.67
CA LEU A 15 -7.54 3.46 -31.53
C LEU A 15 -6.54 3.74 -30.40
N LEU A 16 -6.18 5.02 -30.22
CA LEU A 16 -5.22 5.47 -29.21
C LEU A 16 -5.90 5.46 -27.83
N ALA A 17 -5.48 4.53 -26.96
CA ALA A 17 -5.74 4.53 -25.52
C ALA A 17 -4.41 4.73 -24.79
N GLU A 18 -4.11 5.97 -24.40
CA GLU A 18 -3.02 6.27 -23.45
C GLU A 18 -3.58 6.35 -22.03
N GLY A 19 -2.88 5.71 -21.09
CA GLY A 19 -3.12 5.80 -19.66
C GLY A 19 -2.74 7.17 -19.13
N GLY A 20 -3.73 7.91 -18.63
CA GLY A 20 -3.53 9.14 -17.88
C GLY A 20 -3.73 8.86 -16.40
N ALA A 21 -2.66 8.96 -15.63
CA ALA A 21 -2.73 9.09 -14.19
C ALA A 21 -3.53 10.37 -13.84
N PHE A 22 -4.56 10.23 -13.01
CA PHE A 22 -5.29 11.36 -12.46
C PHE A 22 -4.38 12.15 -11.50
N SER A 23 -3.78 13.23 -12.00
CA SER A 23 -3.34 14.38 -11.22
C SER A 23 -4.39 15.47 -11.40
N ALA A 24 -5.05 15.88 -10.32
CA ALA A 24 -5.98 17.00 -10.34
C ALA A 24 -5.21 18.32 -10.56
N PRO A 25 -5.67 19.23 -11.43
CA PRO A 25 -4.98 20.50 -11.66
C PRO A 25 -5.34 21.53 -10.59
N PHE A 26 -4.36 21.91 -9.76
CA PHE A 26 -4.44 23.13 -8.96
C PHE A 26 -4.18 24.35 -9.84
N SER A 27 -5.18 25.23 -9.91
CA SER A 27 -5.08 26.55 -10.53
C SER A 27 -4.21 27.47 -9.66
N THR A 28 -3.03 27.82 -10.13
CA THR A 28 -2.23 28.93 -9.57
C THR A 28 -2.32 30.13 -10.51
N ARG A 29 -2.82 31.25 -9.98
CA ARG A 29 -2.83 32.56 -10.64
C ARG A 29 -1.39 33.00 -10.91
N SER A 30 -1.07 33.23 -12.17
CA SER A 30 0.17 33.89 -12.59
C SER A 30 0.08 35.40 -12.34
N VAL A 31 1.01 35.93 -11.54
CA VAL A 31 1.32 37.36 -11.48
C VAL A 31 2.57 37.56 -12.34
N SER A 32 2.41 38.31 -13.43
CA SER A 32 3.48 38.69 -14.35
C SER A 32 4.28 39.86 -13.79
N VAL A 33 5.58 39.67 -13.58
CA VAL A 33 6.54 40.77 -13.37
C VAL A 33 7.50 40.79 -14.56
N SER A 34 7.42 41.88 -15.31
CA SER A 34 8.22 42.21 -16.50
C SER A 34 9.64 42.60 -16.09
N ALA A 35 10.65 41.90 -16.60
CA ALA A 35 12.05 42.33 -16.56
C ALA A 35 12.39 43.14 -17.82
N ASN A 36 12.93 44.34 -17.63
CA ASN A 36 13.45 45.21 -18.69
C ASN A 36 14.98 45.33 -18.50
N PRO A 37 15.81 45.26 -19.57
CA PRO A 37 17.27 45.33 -19.45
C PRO A 37 17.82 46.72 -19.81
N GLY A 38 18.92 47.12 -19.16
CA GLY A 38 19.73 48.29 -19.56
C GLY A 38 20.74 48.69 -18.50
N GLY A 39 22.05 48.55 -18.78
CA GLY A 39 23.20 48.81 -17.89
C GLY A 39 23.51 50.30 -17.67
N PRO A 40 24.79 50.75 -17.51
CA PRO A 40 26.05 50.03 -17.31
C PRO A 40 26.96 50.57 -16.17
N GLY A 41 27.89 49.72 -15.71
CA GLY A 41 29.31 50.01 -15.38
C GLY A 41 29.71 51.03 -14.31
N VAL A 42 30.44 50.57 -13.27
CA VAL A 42 31.69 51.22 -12.79
C VAL A 42 32.60 50.14 -12.15
N THR A 43 33.86 50.15 -12.57
CA THR A 43 35.00 49.34 -12.14
C THR A 43 35.64 49.93 -10.88
N ILE A 44 35.96 49.14 -9.85
CA ILE A 44 37.03 49.46 -8.88
C ILE A 44 37.82 48.19 -8.52
N PHE A 45 39.14 48.31 -8.68
CA PHE A 45 40.20 47.35 -8.35
C PHE A 45 40.34 47.10 -6.85
N GLY A 46 40.61 45.85 -6.46
CA GLY A 46 41.04 45.47 -5.11
C GLY A 46 41.87 44.18 -5.15
N ARG A 47 43.17 44.34 -5.41
CA ARG A 47 44.19 43.28 -5.51
C ARG A 47 44.61 42.85 -4.10
N SER A 48 44.56 41.56 -3.77
CA SER A 48 45.42 41.00 -2.72
C SER A 48 45.84 39.58 -3.08
N GLN A 49 47.15 39.42 -3.24
CA GLN A 49 47.85 38.16 -3.49
C GLN A 49 48.17 37.48 -2.16
N ARG A 50 48.11 36.14 -2.13
CA ARG A 50 49.08 35.24 -1.46
C ARG A 50 48.73 33.80 -1.87
N SER A 51 49.52 33.19 -2.76
CA SER A 51 50.78 32.47 -2.49
C SER A 51 50.53 31.00 -2.15
N THR A 52 50.64 30.19 -3.19
CA THR A 52 50.86 28.74 -3.20
C THR A 52 52.04 28.32 -2.31
N LEU A 53 51.86 27.30 -1.48
CA LEU A 53 52.94 26.39 -1.07
C LEU A 53 52.40 24.95 -1.03
N LEU A 54 52.80 24.20 -2.06
CA LEU A 54 52.76 22.73 -2.09
C LEU A 54 53.74 22.20 -1.04
N ARG A 55 53.30 21.23 -0.25
CA ARG A 55 54.17 20.36 0.54
C ARG A 55 53.63 18.94 0.44
N GLU A 56 54.31 18.14 -0.37
CA GLU A 56 54.24 16.69 -0.35
C GLU A 56 54.78 16.20 1.00
N SER A 57 54.05 15.31 1.66
CA SER A 57 54.62 14.37 2.63
C SER A 57 53.84 13.06 2.60
N SER A 58 54.63 12.02 2.40
CA SER A 58 54.38 10.58 2.37
C SER A 58 53.87 9.99 3.69
N ASP A 59 53.22 8.84 3.56
CA ASP A 59 53.03 7.76 4.54
C ASP A 59 52.50 8.13 5.93
N ASP A 60 51.27 7.70 6.22
CA ASP A 60 50.92 7.17 7.53
C ASP A 60 49.80 6.12 7.38
N SER A 61 50.12 4.88 7.73
CA SER A 61 49.15 3.82 7.97
C SER A 61 48.39 4.16 9.26
N ALA A 62 47.22 4.78 9.13
CA ALA A 62 46.31 4.96 10.25
C ALA A 62 45.34 3.78 10.30
N GLY A 63 45.44 2.98 11.37
CA GLY A 63 44.35 2.11 11.79
C GLY A 63 43.09 2.94 12.03
N ASP A 64 41.95 2.37 11.64
CA ASP A 64 40.60 2.92 11.78
C ASP A 64 40.16 2.93 13.25
N GLU A 65 40.88 3.68 14.10
CA GLU A 65 40.42 4.02 15.44
C GLU A 65 39.69 5.37 15.40
N GLY A 66 38.36 5.30 15.44
CA GLY A 66 37.54 6.38 15.93
C GLY A 66 36.92 7.29 14.88
N GLU A 67 36.23 6.74 13.87
CA GLU A 67 35.15 7.47 13.22
C GLU A 67 34.05 7.70 14.28
N GLN A 68 34.14 8.83 14.99
CA GLN A 68 33.15 9.22 16.00
C GLN A 68 31.76 9.20 15.34
N ASP A 69 30.88 8.32 15.83
CA ASP A 69 29.50 8.23 15.36
C ASP A 69 28.82 9.58 15.58
N TRP A 70 28.78 10.38 14.52
CA TRP A 70 28.27 11.74 14.55
C TRP A 70 26.76 11.76 14.88
N ARG A 71 26.05 10.62 14.68
CA ARG A 71 24.65 10.47 15.11
C ARG A 71 24.55 10.35 16.62
N LEU A 72 25.45 9.61 17.26
CA LEU A 72 25.57 9.57 18.73
C LEU A 72 25.93 10.95 19.28
N PHE A 73 26.82 11.69 18.60
CA PHE A 73 27.12 13.07 18.98
C PHE A 73 25.89 13.97 18.91
N ARG A 74 25.12 13.92 17.80
CA ARG A 74 23.84 14.64 17.66
C ARG A 74 22.81 14.21 18.70
N ALA A 75 22.73 12.91 19.01
CA ALA A 75 21.83 12.39 20.04
C ALA A 75 22.14 13.01 21.40
N LYS A 76 23.43 13.08 21.78
CA LYS A 76 23.87 13.73 23.03
C LYS A 76 23.53 15.22 23.04
N LEU A 77 23.64 15.91 21.90
CA LEU A 77 23.30 17.33 21.78
C LEU A 77 21.79 17.57 21.90
N VAL A 78 20.96 16.74 21.26
CA VAL A 78 19.49 16.83 21.38
C VAL A 78 19.05 16.48 22.80
N ALA A 79 19.68 15.49 23.44
CA ALA A 79 19.39 15.12 24.82
C ALA A 79 19.71 16.26 25.80
N SER A 80 20.84 16.96 25.59
CA SER A 80 21.21 18.11 26.43
C SER A 80 20.30 19.32 26.22
N GLU A 81 19.79 19.55 25.00
CA GLU A 81 18.79 20.58 24.72
C GLU A 81 17.45 20.27 25.41
N LYS A 82 16.96 19.02 25.32
CA LYS A 82 15.75 18.57 26.03
C LYS A 82 15.90 18.65 27.56
N GLN A 83 17.09 18.34 28.09
CA GLN A 83 17.39 18.53 29.51
C GLN A 83 17.41 20.01 29.90
N ALA A 84 17.95 20.89 29.06
CA ALA A 84 17.92 22.34 29.31
C ALA A 84 16.49 22.89 29.32
N ASP A 85 15.61 22.42 28.43
CA ASP A 85 14.18 22.77 28.41
C ASP A 85 13.44 22.21 29.64
N ALA A 86 13.74 20.97 30.05
CA ALA A 86 13.17 20.35 31.25
C ALA A 86 13.66 21.01 32.56
N ASP A 87 14.95 21.38 32.65
CA ASP A 87 15.56 22.05 33.80
C ASP A 87 15.08 23.50 33.93
N SER A 88 14.70 24.15 32.83
CA SER A 88 13.99 25.44 32.88
C SER A 88 12.61 25.34 33.55
N SER A 89 12.04 24.12 33.64
CA SER A 89 10.73 23.83 34.22
C SER A 89 10.77 23.14 35.59
N LYS A 90 11.96 22.75 36.09
CA LYS A 90 12.13 22.10 37.39
C LYS A 90 13.43 22.54 38.07
N ALA A 91 13.41 23.73 38.65
CA ALA A 91 14.39 24.13 39.66
C ALA A 91 13.81 23.93 41.07
N ASP A 92 13.94 22.72 41.64
CA ASP A 92 14.29 22.54 43.06
C ASP A 92 14.70 21.08 43.37
N GLY A 93 15.86 20.89 44.03
CA GLY A 93 16.17 19.66 44.79
C GLY A 93 17.36 18.76 44.37
N SER A 94 18.59 19.21 44.67
CA SER A 94 19.77 18.49 45.23
C SER A 94 20.21 17.07 44.77
N SER A 95 21.50 17.02 44.43
CA SER A 95 22.43 15.93 44.04
C SER A 95 22.78 14.84 45.06
N SER A 96 23.26 13.68 44.57
CA SER A 96 24.24 12.79 45.24
C SER A 96 24.92 11.82 44.25
N GLU A 97 26.25 11.89 44.12
CA GLU A 97 27.14 11.01 43.34
C GLU A 97 27.52 9.69 44.07
N LYS A 98 27.88 8.65 43.29
CA LYS A 98 28.94 7.61 43.47
C LYS A 98 28.62 6.43 42.51
N GLY A 99 29.52 5.71 41.86
CA GLY A 99 30.98 5.60 41.80
C GLY A 99 31.28 4.38 40.91
N GLY A 100 32.32 4.43 40.07
CA GLY A 100 32.60 3.42 39.04
C GLY A 100 33.34 2.17 39.53
N ALA A 101 33.19 1.07 38.78
CA ALA A 101 34.07 -0.09 38.82
C ALA A 101 34.23 -0.65 37.39
N ALA A 102 35.48 -0.83 36.97
CA ALA A 102 35.88 -1.43 35.71
C ALA A 102 35.84 -2.96 35.79
N VAL A 103 35.41 -3.63 34.72
CA VAL A 103 35.63 -5.06 34.48
C VAL A 103 36.06 -5.24 33.03
N ASP A 104 37.15 -5.95 32.87
CA ASP A 104 37.82 -6.37 31.64
C ASP A 104 37.35 -7.79 31.32
N GLU A 105 36.77 -8.06 30.14
CA GLU A 105 36.60 -9.42 29.60
C GLU A 105 36.69 -9.43 28.07
N SER A 106 37.75 -10.05 27.58
CA SER A 106 37.88 -10.65 26.26
C SER A 106 37.15 -12.00 26.21
N ASP A 107 36.23 -12.19 25.26
CA ASP A 107 36.19 -13.34 24.33
C ASP A 107 34.79 -13.59 23.71
N LEU A 108 34.80 -13.77 22.37
CA LEU A 108 33.80 -14.40 21.48
C LEU A 108 32.52 -13.63 21.13
N ASP A 109 32.63 -12.82 20.07
CA ASP A 109 31.56 -12.05 19.44
C ASP A 109 30.70 -12.90 18.49
N GLY A 110 29.54 -13.33 18.97
CA GLY A 110 28.42 -13.85 18.18
C GLY A 110 27.12 -13.61 18.94
N LEU A 111 25.99 -13.51 18.23
CA LEU A 111 24.67 -13.15 18.75
C LEU A 111 24.26 -13.84 20.07
N GLY A 112 24.82 -15.01 20.37
CA GLY A 112 24.65 -15.73 21.64
C GLY A 112 24.98 -14.94 22.92
N ALA A 113 25.83 -13.91 22.86
CA ALA A 113 26.14 -13.09 24.04
C ALA A 113 25.00 -12.12 24.43
N LEU A 114 24.06 -11.82 23.52
CA LEU A 114 22.92 -10.95 23.80
C LEU A 114 21.79 -11.66 24.56
N PHE A 115 21.86 -12.99 24.72
CA PHE A 115 20.76 -13.82 25.20
C PHE A 115 21.14 -14.57 26.49
N LYS A 116 20.77 -14.03 27.65
CA LYS A 116 20.51 -14.85 28.85
C LYS A 116 19.00 -15.10 28.91
N GLU A 117 18.60 -16.37 28.98
CA GLU A 117 17.21 -16.76 29.25
C GLU A 117 16.77 -16.16 30.60
N GLY A 118 15.85 -15.18 30.58
CA GLY A 118 15.29 -14.62 31.81
C GLY A 118 14.58 -13.25 31.71
N ASP A 119 14.91 -12.40 30.74
CA ASP A 119 14.47 -10.99 30.77
C ASP A 119 13.22 -10.69 29.92
N ALA A 120 12.32 -11.66 29.81
CA ALA A 120 11.02 -11.49 29.16
C ALA A 120 9.94 -11.23 30.22
N GLU A 121 10.05 -10.13 30.98
CA GLU A 121 8.92 -9.43 31.60
C GLU A 121 9.44 -8.19 32.34
N GLN A 122 8.78 -7.03 32.11
CA GLN A 122 8.98 -5.72 32.76
C GLN A 122 10.10 -4.79 32.20
N PHE A 123 9.66 -3.71 31.57
CA PHE A 123 10.43 -2.60 31.02
C PHE A 123 11.32 -1.93 32.09
N THR A 124 12.63 -2.12 32.00
CA THR A 124 13.64 -1.36 32.76
C THR A 124 13.93 -0.03 32.05
N PRO A 125 14.50 0.98 32.76
CA PRO A 125 14.91 2.24 32.14
C PRO A 125 15.85 1.96 30.97
N LEU A 126 15.62 2.62 29.83
CA LEU A 126 16.45 2.51 28.61
C LEU A 126 17.94 2.53 29.00
N ASP A 127 18.67 1.49 28.62
CA ASP A 127 20.13 1.47 28.68
C ASP A 127 20.68 2.70 27.95
N GLU A 128 21.79 3.30 28.42
CA GLU A 128 22.38 4.52 27.82
C GLU A 128 22.73 4.35 26.33
N SER A 129 22.89 3.09 25.89
CA SER A 129 23.11 2.68 24.51
C SER A 129 21.87 2.83 23.59
N GLN A 130 20.66 2.88 24.16
CA GLN A 130 19.39 2.92 23.42
C GLN A 130 18.85 4.34 23.33
N TRP A 131 18.91 4.91 22.12
CA TRP A 131 18.37 6.22 21.86
C TRP A 131 17.73 6.30 20.48
N ALA A 132 16.76 7.20 20.36
CA ALA A 132 16.21 7.65 19.09
C ALA A 132 15.74 9.12 19.22
N TYR A 133 15.91 9.91 18.16
CA TYR A 133 15.46 11.31 18.13
C TYR A 133 14.96 11.73 16.74
N ASP A 134 14.10 12.76 16.70
CA ASP A 134 13.62 13.35 15.45
C ASP A 134 14.78 14.08 14.74
N SER A 135 15.21 13.55 13.59
CA SER A 135 16.35 14.09 12.86
C SER A 135 15.98 15.18 11.85
N GLY A 136 14.72 15.63 11.85
CA GLY A 136 14.20 16.68 10.97
C GLY A 136 13.99 16.18 9.55
N SER A 137 14.69 16.77 8.59
CA SER A 137 14.55 16.45 7.15
C SER A 137 15.82 15.84 6.54
N VAL A 138 16.77 15.40 7.38
CA VAL A 138 18.06 14.85 6.92
C VAL A 138 17.84 13.40 6.49
N ILE A 139 17.96 13.15 5.19
CA ILE A 139 17.88 11.81 4.60
C ILE A 139 19.29 11.29 4.36
N GLU A 140 19.57 10.08 4.81
CA GLU A 140 20.88 9.44 4.69
C GLU A 140 20.78 7.93 4.87
N THR A 141 21.76 7.20 4.36
CA THR A 141 21.88 5.75 4.61
C THR A 141 22.02 5.48 6.11
N GLY A 142 21.22 4.54 6.62
CA GLY A 142 21.13 4.22 8.04
C GLY A 142 20.10 5.03 8.82
N ALA A 143 19.47 6.05 8.21
CA ALA A 143 18.34 6.73 8.84
C ALA A 143 17.10 5.83 8.88
N VAL A 144 16.26 6.03 9.89
CA VAL A 144 14.96 5.37 10.00
C VAL A 144 13.87 6.38 9.66
N ILE A 145 12.85 5.93 8.94
CA ILE A 145 11.63 6.69 8.70
C ILE A 145 10.44 5.95 9.28
N LEU A 146 9.55 6.71 9.90
CA LEU A 146 8.33 6.21 10.53
C LEU A 146 7.14 6.70 9.70
N GLY A 147 6.16 5.82 9.45
CA GLY A 147 4.95 6.16 8.73
C GLY A 147 4.21 7.33 9.38
N GLY A 148 3.96 8.39 8.62
CA GLY A 148 3.23 9.57 9.04
C GLY A 148 1.73 9.30 9.05
N VAL A 149 1.04 9.93 10.00
CA VAL A 149 -0.38 9.70 10.29
C VAL A 149 -1.27 10.92 10.07
N GLU A 150 -0.68 12.05 9.68
CA GLU A 150 -1.38 13.32 9.41
C GLU A 150 -1.79 13.49 7.94
N GLN A 151 -1.89 12.38 7.20
CA GLN A 151 -2.14 12.42 5.76
C GLN A 151 -3.63 12.60 5.45
N GLU A 152 -3.95 13.43 4.45
CA GLU A 152 -5.34 13.63 3.99
C GLU A 152 -5.97 12.33 3.48
N PHE A 153 -5.15 11.46 2.88
CA PHE A 153 -5.52 10.14 2.43
C PHE A 153 -4.71 9.13 3.24
N GLY A 154 -5.35 8.54 4.25
CA GLY A 154 -4.74 7.47 5.05
C GLY A 154 -4.37 6.24 4.22
N PHE A 155 -3.58 5.34 4.80
CA PHE A 155 -3.15 4.10 4.15
C PHE A 155 -4.18 2.97 4.26
N GLY A 156 -5.27 3.16 5.04
CA GLY A 156 -6.27 2.12 5.25
C GLY A 156 -6.94 1.62 3.97
N LEU A 157 -7.14 2.48 2.96
CA LEU A 157 -7.74 2.09 1.68
C LEU A 157 -6.72 1.65 0.62
N ARG A 158 -5.45 2.05 0.77
CA ARG A 158 -4.39 1.78 -0.21
C ARG A 158 -3.06 1.62 0.48
N GLN A 159 -2.31 0.59 0.08
CA GLN A 159 -0.96 0.32 0.61
C GLN A 159 -0.97 0.21 2.13
N GLN A 160 -1.88 -0.61 2.68
CA GLN A 160 -2.09 -0.77 4.12
C GLN A 160 -0.79 -1.07 4.87
N TYR A 161 0.14 -1.79 4.23
CA TYR A 161 1.46 -2.12 4.78
C TYR A 161 2.32 -0.91 5.14
N PHE A 162 2.11 0.28 4.55
CA PHE A 162 2.83 1.50 4.93
C PHE A 162 2.23 2.20 6.15
N HIS A 163 1.03 1.82 6.61
CA HIS A 163 0.47 2.35 7.84
C HIS A 163 1.35 1.97 9.04
N LYS A 164 1.73 2.93 9.89
CA LYS A 164 2.61 2.71 11.06
C LYS A 164 3.86 1.85 10.74
N VAL A 165 4.48 2.10 9.58
CA VAL A 165 5.66 1.37 9.14
C VAL A 165 6.94 1.95 9.77
N VAL A 166 7.92 1.09 10.06
CA VAL A 166 9.27 1.47 10.46
C VAL A 166 10.20 1.01 9.36
N MET A 167 10.94 1.93 8.76
CA MET A 167 11.75 1.63 7.58
C MET A 167 13.17 2.14 7.71
N LEU A 168 14.15 1.31 7.36
CA LEU A 168 15.57 1.66 7.34
C LEU A 168 16.00 2.03 5.92
N ILE A 169 16.63 3.20 5.76
CA ILE A 169 17.21 3.62 4.48
C ILE A 169 18.53 2.88 4.25
N LEU A 170 18.60 2.07 3.20
CA LEU A 170 19.79 1.30 2.83
C LEU A 170 20.71 2.05 1.88
N ASP A 171 20.13 2.83 0.97
CA ASP A 171 20.88 3.58 -0.03
C ASP A 171 20.19 4.92 -0.25
N HIS A 172 20.96 6.00 -0.19
CA HIS A 172 20.51 7.34 -0.53
C HIS A 172 21.60 8.03 -1.35
N LYS A 173 21.42 8.04 -2.68
CA LYS A 173 22.36 8.70 -3.60
C LYS A 173 21.85 10.08 -3.95
N VAL A 174 22.56 11.12 -3.51
CA VAL A 174 22.36 12.49 -3.98
C VAL A 174 23.46 12.83 -4.98
N ARG A 175 23.06 13.30 -6.17
CA ARG A 175 24.00 13.81 -7.16
C ARG A 175 24.33 15.24 -6.75
N GLU A 176 25.47 15.43 -6.09
CA GLU A 176 26.00 16.78 -5.96
C GLU A 176 26.33 17.32 -7.37
N ARG A 177 25.73 18.46 -7.73
CA ARG A 177 26.29 19.28 -8.81
C ARG A 177 27.57 19.88 -8.27
N LEU A 178 28.68 19.16 -8.38
CA LEU A 178 29.99 19.77 -8.28
C LEU A 178 30.08 20.82 -9.39
N GLY A 179 30.22 22.08 -8.98
CA GLY A 179 30.67 23.15 -9.86
C GLY A 179 31.92 22.68 -10.60
N SER A 180 32.01 23.05 -11.88
CA SER A 180 33.11 22.75 -12.78
C SER A 180 34.48 22.69 -12.08
N GLN A 181 35.09 21.50 -12.10
CA GLN A 181 36.41 21.11 -11.58
C GLN A 181 36.44 20.64 -10.10
N GLY A 182 36.36 19.32 -9.91
CA GLY A 182 36.69 18.65 -8.65
C GLY A 182 36.57 17.14 -8.81
N ILE A 183 37.60 16.40 -8.43
CA ILE A 183 37.76 14.96 -8.59
C ILE A 183 36.82 14.21 -7.65
N ASP A 184 36.14 13.17 -8.17
CA ASP A 184 35.31 12.22 -7.43
C ASP A 184 36.12 11.57 -6.28
N PHE A 185 35.70 11.77 -5.03
CA PHE A 185 36.15 10.96 -3.90
C PHE A 185 34.97 10.16 -3.36
N HIS A 186 35.18 8.85 -3.30
CA HIS A 186 34.31 7.79 -2.75
C HIS A 186 33.06 7.41 -3.56
N CYS A 187 33.29 6.62 -4.61
CA CYS A 187 32.37 5.57 -5.02
C CYS A 187 33.15 4.26 -5.17
N VAL A 188 33.14 3.42 -4.14
CA VAL A 188 33.56 2.02 -4.25
C VAL A 188 32.48 1.15 -3.63
N SER A 189 31.46 0.85 -4.43
CA SER A 189 30.54 -0.27 -4.22
C SER A 189 30.56 -1.07 -5.52
N SER A 190 31.17 -2.25 -5.46
CA SER A 190 31.64 -3.05 -6.60
C SER A 190 30.60 -4.04 -7.14
N HIS A 191 29.31 -3.71 -7.16
CA HIS A 191 28.29 -4.64 -7.69
C HIS A 191 27.21 -4.06 -8.64
N CYS A 192 27.38 -2.83 -9.14
CA CYS A 192 26.58 -2.34 -10.27
C CYS A 192 27.29 -2.59 -11.60
N ASN A 193 27.10 -3.79 -12.16
CA ASN A 193 27.36 -4.05 -13.58
C ASN A 193 26.24 -3.40 -14.42
N GLY A 194 26.28 -2.08 -14.57
CA GLY A 194 25.29 -1.31 -15.33
C GLY A 194 25.60 0.18 -15.39
N ASN A 195 25.85 0.67 -16.61
CA ASN A 195 25.84 2.06 -17.11
C ASN A 195 25.88 3.23 -16.07
N PRO A 196 26.89 4.13 -16.08
CA PRO A 196 27.06 5.24 -15.13
C PRO A 196 26.07 6.43 -15.31
N GLN A 197 24.84 6.17 -15.73
CA GLN A 197 23.78 7.17 -15.93
C GLN A 197 22.64 7.10 -14.90
N GLU A 198 22.74 6.27 -13.85
CA GLU A 198 21.62 6.12 -12.91
C GLU A 198 21.52 7.30 -11.93
N GLY A 199 20.35 7.94 -11.98
CA GLY A 199 20.01 9.13 -11.21
C GLY A 199 19.88 8.85 -9.72
N THR A 200 19.68 9.92 -8.97
CA THR A 200 19.43 9.90 -7.52
C THR A 200 18.26 8.97 -7.19
N PHE A 201 18.51 7.92 -6.42
CA PHE A 201 17.52 6.93 -5.99
C PHE A 201 17.67 6.71 -4.49
N THR A 202 16.55 6.51 -3.80
CA THR A 202 16.56 6.13 -2.38
C THR A 202 15.89 4.77 -2.21
N LYS A 203 16.56 3.86 -1.52
CA LYS A 203 16.08 2.52 -1.19
C LYS A 203 15.87 2.41 0.32
N GLY A 204 14.70 1.97 0.74
CA GLY A 204 14.39 1.64 2.13
C GLY A 204 13.83 0.23 2.27
N ILE A 205 13.98 -0.37 3.45
CA ILE A 205 13.42 -1.68 3.80
C ILE A 205 12.58 -1.61 5.07
N ILE A 206 11.41 -2.24 5.03
CA ILE A 206 10.48 -2.29 6.14
C ILE A 206 11.00 -3.26 7.21
N LEU A 207 11.10 -2.78 8.44
CA LEU A 207 11.65 -3.54 9.58
C LEU A 207 10.58 -4.24 10.42
N ASN A 208 9.38 -3.65 10.52
CA ASN A 208 8.34 -4.09 11.46
C ASN A 208 7.23 -4.95 10.80
N ARG A 209 7.61 -5.80 9.83
CA ARG A 209 6.68 -6.72 9.14
C ARG A 209 7.25 -8.14 9.09
N PRO A 210 7.46 -8.79 10.25
CA PRO A 210 7.81 -10.21 10.27
C PRO A 210 6.68 -11.01 9.66
N SER A 211 7.00 -12.13 9.01
CA SER A 211 6.00 -13.06 8.50
C SER A 211 6.26 -14.48 9.02
N ASP A 212 5.27 -15.34 8.90
CA ASP A 212 5.42 -16.77 9.12
C ASP A 212 6.05 -17.48 7.92
N ARG A 213 6.32 -16.76 6.83
CA ARG A 213 6.87 -17.33 5.60
C ARG A 213 8.30 -17.79 5.86
N MET A 214 8.56 -19.03 5.48
CA MET A 214 9.89 -19.64 5.53
C MET A 214 10.37 -19.87 4.11
N LEU A 215 11.59 -19.45 3.80
CA LEU A 215 12.25 -19.72 2.54
C LEU A 215 13.21 -20.90 2.72
N GLU A 216 13.10 -21.91 1.85
CA GLU A 216 14.02 -23.05 1.87
C GLU A 216 15.36 -22.65 1.25
N ASP A 217 16.44 -23.12 1.87
CA ASP A 217 17.80 -22.91 1.40
C ASP A 217 18.17 -23.98 0.37
N ASP A 218 18.47 -23.54 -0.85
CA ASP A 218 18.87 -24.39 -1.97
C ASP A 218 20.36 -24.79 -1.94
N VAL A 219 21.14 -24.16 -1.06
CA VAL A 219 22.59 -24.39 -0.90
C VAL A 219 22.90 -25.23 0.33
N ASN A 220 22.12 -25.03 1.40
CA ASN A 220 22.24 -25.71 2.70
C ASN A 220 21.00 -26.57 2.96
N GLU A 221 21.06 -27.83 2.52
CA GLU A 221 19.91 -28.76 2.57
C GLU A 221 19.26 -28.83 3.96
N GLY A 222 17.94 -28.66 3.99
CA GLY A 222 17.12 -28.75 5.21
C GLY A 222 17.03 -27.47 6.04
N LEU A 223 17.79 -26.42 5.71
CA LEU A 223 17.67 -25.13 6.37
C LEU A 223 16.51 -24.30 5.82
N LYS A 224 15.85 -23.57 6.72
CA LYS A 224 14.74 -22.67 6.41
C LYS A 224 14.96 -21.33 7.08
N TRP A 225 14.68 -20.27 6.34
CA TRP A 225 14.91 -18.89 6.77
C TRP A 225 13.59 -18.17 6.93
N ARG A 226 13.35 -17.54 8.08
CA ARG A 226 12.16 -16.70 8.28
C ARG A 226 12.31 -15.43 7.43
N VAL A 227 11.22 -15.02 6.79
CA VAL A 227 11.22 -13.86 5.88
C VAL A 227 10.37 -12.72 6.44
N TRP A 228 10.85 -11.50 6.27
CA TRP A 228 10.15 -10.25 6.54
C TRP A 228 9.66 -9.64 5.23
N PHE A 229 8.53 -8.96 5.28
CA PHE A 229 8.08 -8.11 4.19
C PHE A 229 8.90 -6.82 4.19
N GLY A 230 9.88 -6.72 3.31
CA GLY A 230 10.79 -5.58 3.18
C GLY A 230 10.25 -4.44 2.31
N GLY A 231 9.27 -4.70 1.45
CA GLY A 231 8.56 -3.68 0.67
C GLY A 231 7.78 -4.23 -0.52
N ASP A 232 7.11 -3.34 -1.24
CA ASP A 232 6.21 -3.66 -2.36
C ASP A 232 6.94 -3.85 -3.70
N VAL A 233 8.17 -3.34 -3.82
CA VAL A 233 8.98 -3.49 -5.03
C VAL A 233 9.82 -4.77 -4.94
N GLN A 234 9.75 -5.60 -5.98
CA GLN A 234 10.52 -6.85 -6.09
C GLN A 234 10.40 -7.77 -4.86
N GLY A 235 9.21 -7.86 -4.26
CA GLY A 235 8.92 -8.82 -3.19
C GLY A 235 8.98 -10.29 -3.66
N LEU A 236 8.74 -11.24 -2.74
CA LEU A 236 8.89 -12.68 -3.02
C LEU A 236 8.05 -13.23 -4.18
N ASP A 237 6.94 -12.59 -4.49
CA ASP A 237 6.03 -13.03 -5.55
C ASP A 237 6.43 -12.43 -6.92
N SER A 238 7.53 -11.66 -6.97
CA SER A 238 8.16 -11.16 -8.20
C SER A 238 8.85 -12.28 -8.97
N ILE A 239 8.94 -12.14 -10.30
CA ILE A 239 9.75 -13.02 -11.17
C ILE A 239 11.22 -13.01 -10.74
N LEU A 240 11.69 -11.84 -10.30
CA LEU A 240 13.04 -11.62 -9.77
C LEU A 240 12.87 -10.94 -8.41
N PRO A 241 12.77 -11.70 -7.32
CA PRO A 241 12.68 -11.14 -5.98
C PRO A 241 14.03 -10.56 -5.56
N ASP A 242 13.99 -9.42 -4.89
CA ASP A 242 15.17 -8.82 -4.25
C ASP A 242 15.12 -9.16 -2.76
N ILE A 243 16.12 -9.90 -2.28
CA ILE A 243 16.21 -10.35 -0.89
C ILE A 243 17.47 -9.75 -0.27
N VAL A 244 17.26 -8.89 0.72
CA VAL A 244 18.31 -8.26 1.50
C VAL A 244 18.43 -8.97 2.85
N CYS A 245 19.62 -9.43 3.20
CA CYS A 245 19.93 -10.02 4.50
C CYS A 245 20.60 -8.97 5.38
N LEU A 246 19.92 -8.51 6.43
CA LEU A 246 20.56 -7.69 7.47
C LEU A 246 21.26 -8.59 8.49
N HIS A 247 22.40 -8.15 9.02
CA HIS A 247 23.09 -8.83 10.12
C HIS A 247 23.96 -7.85 10.92
N SER A 248 24.52 -8.35 12.02
CA SER A 248 25.50 -7.64 12.87
C SER A 248 26.84 -8.38 13.00
N LEU A 249 27.13 -9.32 12.10
CA LEU A 249 28.38 -10.09 12.10
C LEU A 249 29.60 -9.18 11.96
N LYS A 250 30.67 -9.52 12.70
CA LYS A 250 31.93 -8.75 12.73
C LYS A 250 33.11 -9.50 12.10
N SER A 251 32.91 -10.74 11.65
CA SER A 251 33.96 -11.50 10.96
C SER A 251 34.37 -10.79 9.67
N GLN A 252 35.66 -10.84 9.34
CA GLN A 252 36.18 -10.17 8.15
C GLN A 252 35.49 -10.68 6.88
N GLU A 253 35.22 -11.98 6.80
CA GLU A 253 34.53 -12.59 5.67
C GLU A 253 33.10 -12.06 5.50
N ALA A 254 32.39 -11.79 6.60
CA ALA A 254 31.06 -11.19 6.54
C ALA A 254 31.13 -9.72 6.15
N ILE A 255 32.11 -8.98 6.65
CA ILE A 255 32.32 -7.57 6.29
C ILE A 255 32.67 -7.44 4.80
N ASP A 256 33.53 -8.31 4.27
CA ASP A 256 34.01 -8.27 2.89
C ASP A 256 32.89 -8.49 1.84
N CYS A 257 31.86 -9.27 2.18
CA CYS A 257 30.70 -9.51 1.31
C CYS A 257 29.48 -8.62 1.63
N SER A 258 29.64 -7.62 2.50
CA SER A 258 28.53 -6.80 2.99
C SER A 258 28.74 -5.32 2.77
N THR A 259 27.64 -4.58 2.77
CA THR A 259 27.64 -3.11 2.78
C THR A 259 27.24 -2.62 4.17
N LYS A 260 28.05 -1.75 4.78
CA LYS A 260 27.74 -1.11 6.07
C LYS A 260 26.55 -0.15 5.88
N VAL A 261 25.50 -0.32 6.69
CA VAL A 261 24.29 0.52 6.65
C VAL A 261 24.32 1.56 7.76
N ILE A 262 24.47 1.10 8.99
CA ILE A 262 24.72 1.92 10.18
C ILE A 262 25.78 1.19 11.03
N LYS A 263 26.26 1.81 12.10
CA LYS A 263 27.16 1.16 13.06
C LYS A 263 26.60 -0.23 13.43
N ASP A 264 27.43 -1.27 13.40
CA ASP A 264 27.06 -2.64 13.78
C ASP A 264 25.91 -3.31 12.99
N ILE A 265 25.40 -2.68 11.92
CA ILE A 265 24.39 -3.27 11.03
C ILE A 265 24.90 -3.21 9.60
N GLN A 266 25.03 -4.38 8.99
CA GLN A 266 25.39 -4.53 7.59
C GLN A 266 24.28 -5.21 6.79
N SER A 267 24.30 -5.02 5.48
CA SER A 267 23.41 -5.69 4.53
C SER A 267 24.21 -6.48 3.50
N THR A 268 23.80 -7.71 3.24
CA THR A 268 24.32 -8.56 2.17
C THR A 268 23.17 -9.16 1.35
N ASN A 269 23.48 -9.83 0.24
CA ASN A 269 22.49 -10.57 -0.53
C ASN A 269 22.31 -12.00 0.03
N PHE A 270 21.25 -12.67 -0.41
CA PHE A 270 20.93 -14.00 0.13
C PHE A 270 21.96 -15.08 -0.23
N ASP A 271 22.60 -15.00 -1.40
CA ASP A 271 23.60 -16.00 -1.81
C ASP A 271 24.86 -15.92 -0.94
N ASP A 272 25.31 -14.71 -0.61
CA ASP A 272 26.44 -14.48 0.28
C ASP A 272 26.13 -14.91 1.72
N ALA A 273 24.91 -14.63 2.22
CA ALA A 273 24.46 -15.12 3.52
C ALA A 273 24.46 -16.66 3.58
N LYS A 274 23.91 -17.34 2.57
CA LYS A 274 23.95 -18.82 2.45
C LYS A 274 25.38 -19.34 2.42
N ALA A 275 26.29 -18.64 1.75
CA ALA A 275 27.69 -19.03 1.67
C ALA A 275 28.42 -18.91 3.03
N LEU A 276 28.11 -17.88 3.83
CA LEU A 276 28.63 -17.74 5.19
C LEU A 276 28.14 -18.87 6.10
N VAL A 277 26.85 -19.22 6.03
CA VAL A 277 26.28 -20.34 6.80
C VAL A 277 26.89 -21.68 6.38
N LYS A 278 27.05 -21.91 5.07
CA LYS A 278 27.68 -23.13 4.55
C LYS A 278 29.10 -23.34 5.07
N LYS A 279 29.85 -22.25 5.24
CA LYS A 279 31.22 -22.25 5.77
C LYS A 279 31.28 -22.41 7.29
N GLY A 280 30.14 -22.37 7.99
CA GLY A 280 30.07 -22.40 9.45
C GLY A 280 30.53 -21.10 10.10
N LEU A 281 30.58 -20.00 9.35
CA LEU A 281 30.99 -18.68 9.85
C LEU A 281 29.83 -17.86 10.40
N ALA A 282 28.60 -18.29 10.14
CA ALA A 282 27.36 -17.71 10.62
C ALA A 282 26.29 -18.80 10.75
N LYS A 283 25.20 -18.49 11.44
CA LYS A 283 23.97 -19.30 11.51
C LYS A 283 22.83 -18.60 10.80
N CYS A 284 21.75 -19.33 10.50
CA CYS A 284 20.58 -18.73 9.87
C CYS A 284 19.95 -17.63 10.74
N GLU A 285 19.98 -17.82 12.06
CA GLU A 285 19.42 -16.87 13.03
C GLU A 285 20.24 -15.57 13.14
N ASP A 286 21.44 -15.53 12.54
CA ASP A 286 22.27 -14.34 12.51
C ASP A 286 21.83 -13.30 11.47
N PHE A 287 20.85 -13.65 10.62
CA PHE A 287 20.34 -12.76 9.58
C PHE A 287 18.83 -12.54 9.66
N TRP A 288 18.42 -11.33 9.30
CA TRP A 288 17.03 -10.99 9.00
C TRP A 288 16.85 -10.87 7.49
N LEU A 289 16.10 -11.79 6.88
CA LEU A 289 15.81 -11.80 5.45
C LEU A 289 14.64 -10.87 5.13
N MET A 290 14.92 -9.78 4.43
CA MET A 290 13.96 -8.77 4.02
C MET A 290 13.65 -8.96 2.53
N ALA A 291 12.41 -9.32 2.21
CA ALA A 291 11.99 -9.49 0.83
C ALA A 291 11.32 -8.25 0.26
N GLY A 292 11.86 -7.76 -0.85
CA GLY A 292 11.44 -6.52 -1.48
C GLY A 292 11.94 -5.28 -0.73
N TYR A 293 11.65 -4.12 -1.31
CA TYR A 293 12.03 -2.81 -0.77
C TYR A 293 10.99 -1.75 -1.14
N ALA A 294 11.10 -0.59 -0.50
CA ALA A 294 10.44 0.64 -0.94
C ALA A 294 11.45 1.52 -1.67
N GLY A 295 11.03 2.09 -2.80
CA GLY A 295 11.89 2.91 -3.66
C GLY A 295 11.33 4.30 -3.88
N TRP A 296 12.19 5.31 -3.83
CA TRP A 296 11.83 6.69 -4.15
C TRP A 296 12.64 7.23 -5.31
N GLY A 297 11.95 7.89 -6.23
CA GLY A 297 12.57 8.68 -7.28
C GLY A 297 13.28 9.93 -6.74
N PRO A 298 14.05 10.63 -7.60
CA PRO A 298 14.72 11.88 -7.26
C PRO A 298 13.83 12.89 -6.52
N GLY A 299 14.20 13.24 -5.28
CA GLY A 299 13.50 14.25 -4.47
C GLY A 299 12.10 13.86 -3.98
N GLN A 300 11.62 12.65 -4.31
CA GLN A 300 10.29 12.20 -3.90
C GLN A 300 10.21 12.12 -2.38
N LEU A 301 11.09 11.35 -1.73
CA LEU A 301 11.09 11.17 -0.26
C LEU A 301 11.15 12.50 0.50
N ALA A 302 11.97 13.44 0.04
CA ALA A 302 12.04 14.78 0.63
C ALA A 302 10.67 15.49 0.59
N GLY A 303 10.00 15.48 -0.56
CA GLY A 303 8.66 16.04 -0.70
C GLY A 303 7.60 15.29 0.12
N GLU A 304 7.79 13.99 0.40
CA GLU A 304 6.91 13.21 1.27
C GLU A 304 7.11 13.56 2.77
N ILE A 305 8.35 13.83 3.18
CA ILE A 305 8.66 14.34 4.53
C ILE A 305 8.07 15.74 4.73
N ASP A 306 8.22 16.63 3.75
CA ASP A 306 7.70 18.01 3.82
C ASP A 306 6.18 18.06 4.02
N ARG A 307 5.44 17.12 3.43
CA ARG A 307 3.98 16.97 3.61
C ARG A 307 3.58 16.07 4.78
N LYS A 308 4.55 15.70 5.63
CA LYS A 308 4.37 14.86 6.83
C LYS A 308 3.83 13.45 6.56
N SER A 309 4.10 12.89 5.37
CA SER A 309 3.87 11.46 5.11
C SER A 309 4.84 10.58 5.90
N TRP A 310 5.95 11.14 6.40
CA TRP A 310 6.98 10.42 7.16
C TRP A 310 7.52 11.27 8.31
N TYR A 311 7.91 10.61 9.40
CA TYR A 311 8.74 11.21 10.46
C TYR A 311 10.15 10.62 10.36
N MET A 312 11.16 11.48 10.28
CA MET A 312 12.54 11.03 10.33
C MET A 312 12.96 10.69 11.75
N CYS A 313 13.66 9.58 11.90
CA CYS A 313 14.15 9.06 13.17
C CYS A 313 15.62 8.68 13.00
N ALA A 314 16.50 9.36 13.74
CA ALA A 314 17.84 8.83 13.98
C ALA A 314 17.78 7.91 15.20
N THR A 315 18.40 6.75 15.14
CA THR A 315 18.39 5.75 16.22
C THR A 315 19.75 5.07 16.35
N SER A 316 20.08 4.55 17.53
CA SER A 316 21.22 3.66 17.69
C SER A 316 20.96 2.30 17.04
N SER A 317 22.04 1.64 16.65
CA SER A 317 22.04 0.26 16.17
C SER A 317 21.51 -0.71 17.23
N ASP A 318 21.88 -0.51 18.50
CA ASP A 318 21.41 -1.32 19.63
C ASP A 318 19.88 -1.29 19.76
N THR A 319 19.25 -0.14 19.54
CA THR A 319 17.78 -0.02 19.54
C THR A 319 17.16 -0.87 18.41
N LEU A 320 17.71 -0.78 17.19
CA LEU A 320 17.20 -1.53 16.04
C LEU A 320 17.43 -3.04 16.19
N LEU A 321 18.62 -3.45 16.61
CA LEU A 321 18.98 -4.85 16.78
C LEU A 321 18.15 -5.52 17.88
N LYS A 322 17.95 -4.85 19.03
CA LYS A 322 17.09 -5.35 20.10
C LYS A 322 15.65 -5.53 19.62
N GLU A 323 15.12 -4.58 18.84
CA GLU A 323 13.75 -4.67 18.33
C GLU A 323 13.58 -5.72 17.22
N LEU A 324 14.56 -5.87 16.33
CA LEU A 324 14.57 -6.95 15.33
C LEU A 324 14.68 -8.32 16.00
N ALA A 325 15.51 -8.46 17.04
CA ALA A 325 15.63 -9.70 17.81
C ALA A 325 14.32 -10.05 18.54
N ARG A 326 13.68 -9.07 19.19
CA ARG A 326 12.36 -9.25 19.83
C ARG A 326 11.31 -9.76 18.84
N GLN A 327 11.26 -9.16 17.65
CA GLN A 327 10.34 -9.56 16.58
C GLN A 327 10.62 -10.97 16.05
N SER A 328 11.88 -11.38 16.00
CA SER A 328 12.27 -12.73 15.59
C SER A 328 11.75 -13.82 16.54
N GLN A 329 11.62 -13.53 17.84
CA GLN A 329 11.32 -14.53 18.86
C GLN A 329 9.85 -14.57 19.30
N VAL A 330 9.21 -13.42 19.51
CA VAL A 330 7.97 -13.33 20.32
C VAL A 330 6.78 -12.72 19.58
N VAL A 331 7.01 -12.11 18.40
CA VAL A 331 5.96 -11.32 17.73
C VAL A 331 5.19 -12.14 16.71
N ASP A 332 3.90 -12.32 17.00
CA ASP A 332 2.89 -12.80 16.05
C ASP A 332 2.67 -11.75 14.95
N PRO A 333 2.86 -12.11 13.66
CA PRO A 333 2.64 -11.20 12.54
C PRO A 333 1.26 -10.53 12.52
N SER A 334 0.24 -11.13 13.14
CA SER A 334 -1.12 -10.59 13.24
C SER A 334 -1.19 -9.23 13.97
N HIS A 335 -0.19 -8.92 14.82
CA HIS A 335 -0.03 -7.60 15.45
C HIS A 335 0.42 -6.50 14.46
N ALA A 336 0.86 -6.88 13.26
CA ALA A 336 1.26 -6.00 12.18
C ALA A 336 2.34 -4.96 12.54
N GLY A 337 3.18 -5.25 13.55
CA GLY A 337 4.30 -4.40 13.97
C GLY A 337 3.92 -3.00 14.46
N ILE A 338 2.66 -2.78 14.85
CA ILE A 338 2.15 -1.48 15.34
C ILE A 338 2.93 -1.02 16.58
N GLU A 339 3.16 -1.93 17.53
CA GLU A 339 3.88 -1.67 18.79
C GLU A 339 5.31 -1.13 18.56
N THR A 340 6.02 -1.68 17.56
CA THR A 340 7.36 -1.25 17.17
C THR A 340 7.37 0.22 16.75
N TRP A 341 6.38 0.62 15.94
CA TRP A 341 6.23 2.01 15.52
C TRP A 341 5.86 2.92 16.69
N GLU A 342 4.95 2.50 17.57
CA GLU A 342 4.54 3.28 18.74
C GLU A 342 5.70 3.50 19.71
N THR A 343 6.56 2.50 19.87
CA THR A 343 7.78 2.57 20.68
C THR A 343 8.74 3.63 20.14
N LEU A 344 9.03 3.61 18.83
CA LEU A 344 9.93 4.61 18.22
C LEU A 344 9.30 6.01 18.23
N MET A 345 7.99 6.13 17.99
CA MET A 345 7.27 7.40 18.11
C MET A 345 7.36 8.00 19.51
N LYS A 346 7.28 7.16 20.55
CA LYS A 346 7.50 7.57 21.94
C LYS A 346 8.93 8.08 22.15
N MET A 347 9.94 7.37 21.65
CA MET A 347 11.35 7.78 21.80
C MET A 347 11.65 9.13 21.15
N ILE A 348 11.05 9.43 19.99
CA ILE A 348 11.21 10.75 19.34
C ILE A 348 10.33 11.85 19.94
N GLY A 349 9.57 11.57 21.02
CA GLY A 349 8.74 12.55 21.73
C GLY A 349 7.36 12.79 21.14
N ARG A 350 6.85 11.87 20.31
CA ARG A 350 5.55 11.95 19.62
C ARG A 350 4.51 10.96 20.17
N GLN A 351 4.62 10.59 21.45
CA GLN A 351 3.70 9.62 22.08
C GLN A 351 2.23 10.05 22.00
N GLU A 352 1.93 11.34 22.21
CA GLU A 352 0.53 11.83 22.15
C GLU A 352 -0.11 11.64 20.77
N VAL A 353 0.69 11.77 19.70
CA VAL A 353 0.23 11.55 18.32
C VAL A 353 -0.07 10.07 18.12
N ALA A 354 0.83 9.19 18.57
CA ALA A 354 0.65 7.74 18.48
C ALA A 354 -0.61 7.28 19.24
N SER A 355 -0.80 7.72 20.49
CA SER A 355 -1.92 7.29 21.33
C SER A 355 -3.29 7.75 20.82
N LYS A 356 -3.39 8.91 20.17
CA LYS A 356 -4.66 9.41 19.59
C LYS A 356 -5.18 8.57 18.43
N LEU A 357 -4.32 7.75 17.83
CA LEU A 357 -4.59 7.03 16.59
C LEU A 357 -4.52 5.52 16.76
N SER A 358 -4.45 5.04 18.00
CA SER A 358 -4.50 3.62 18.32
C SER A 358 -5.90 3.05 18.06
N GLY A 359 -5.96 1.91 17.37
CA GLY A 359 -7.19 1.18 17.10
C GLY A 359 -8.12 1.87 16.10
N ASN A 360 -7.59 2.78 15.29
CA ASN A 360 -8.37 3.44 14.24
C ASN A 360 -8.60 2.52 13.03
N PHE A 361 -9.41 2.98 12.07
CA PHE A 361 -9.69 2.24 10.83
C PHE A 361 -8.43 1.75 10.10
N ASP A 362 -7.39 2.59 10.01
CA ASP A 362 -6.14 2.23 9.33
C ASP A 362 -5.38 1.11 10.07
N ASP A 363 -5.40 1.09 11.42
CA ASP A 363 -4.85 -0.01 12.23
C ASP A 363 -5.61 -1.32 11.97
N LEU A 364 -6.94 -1.27 11.89
CA LEU A 364 -7.77 -2.44 11.61
C LEU A 364 -7.49 -3.00 10.20
N MET A 365 -7.39 -2.10 9.21
CA MET A 365 -7.05 -2.46 7.83
C MET A 365 -5.64 -3.06 7.71
N LEU A 366 -4.68 -2.51 8.44
CA LEU A 366 -3.31 -3.03 8.50
C LEU A 366 -3.27 -4.43 9.14
N LYS A 367 -4.01 -4.65 10.24
CA LYS A 367 -4.12 -5.97 10.88
C LYS A 367 -4.71 -7.00 9.93
N GLU A 368 -5.79 -6.67 9.22
CA GLU A 368 -6.37 -7.57 8.23
C GLU A 368 -5.48 -7.81 7.01
N TRP A 369 -4.71 -6.79 6.59
CA TRP A 369 -3.67 -6.98 5.58
C TRP A 369 -2.57 -7.91 6.07
N SER A 370 -2.12 -7.75 7.31
CA SER A 370 -1.08 -8.58 7.92
C SER A 370 -1.55 -10.02 8.07
N GLN A 371 -2.77 -10.22 8.57
CA GLN A 371 -3.41 -11.53 8.61
C GLN A 371 -3.41 -12.15 7.22
N ALA A 372 -3.89 -11.43 6.19
CA ALA A 372 -3.96 -11.96 4.83
C ALA A 372 -2.60 -12.21 4.15
N SER A 373 -1.54 -11.48 4.52
CA SER A 373 -0.29 -11.46 3.75
C SER A 373 0.89 -12.10 4.48
N LEU A 374 0.91 -12.08 5.82
CA LEU A 374 2.08 -12.43 6.64
C LEU A 374 1.86 -13.65 7.53
N VAL A 375 0.61 -14.03 7.83
CA VAL A 375 0.27 -15.13 8.75
C VAL A 375 0.00 -16.43 7.98
N LYS A 376 0.44 -17.57 8.52
CA LYS A 376 0.13 -18.92 7.98
C LYS A 376 -1.37 -19.21 8.01
N ASP A 377 -1.90 -19.87 6.98
CA ASP A 377 -3.23 -20.50 7.04
C ASP A 377 -3.19 -21.91 7.62
N ASP A 378 -4.36 -22.50 7.76
CA ASP A 378 -4.57 -23.88 8.18
C ASP A 378 -3.86 -24.89 7.26
N ASP A 379 -3.61 -24.52 6.00
CA ASP A 379 -2.83 -25.30 5.03
C ASP A 379 -1.31 -25.03 5.12
N GLY A 380 -0.87 -24.18 6.05
CA GLY A 380 0.52 -23.80 6.27
C GLY A 380 1.12 -22.83 5.25
N LYS A 381 0.31 -22.17 4.41
CA LYS A 381 0.74 -21.21 3.38
C LYS A 381 0.67 -19.76 3.90
N VAL A 382 1.56 -18.92 3.37
CA VAL A 382 1.68 -17.49 3.71
C VAL A 382 1.68 -16.64 2.44
N GLY A 383 0.98 -15.52 2.44
CA GLY A 383 1.02 -14.54 1.34
C GLY A 383 -0.33 -14.28 0.65
N LEU A 384 -0.30 -13.30 -0.27
CA LEU A 384 -1.42 -12.85 -1.11
C LEU A 384 -2.02 -13.93 -2.03
N ALA A 385 -1.51 -15.18 -2.00
CA ALA A 385 -2.23 -16.34 -2.51
C ALA A 385 -3.65 -16.48 -1.89
N ARG A 386 -3.88 -15.81 -0.74
CA ARG A 386 -5.19 -15.63 -0.10
C ARG A 386 -6.15 -14.67 -0.79
N ASN A 387 -5.76 -13.91 -1.81
CA ASN A 387 -6.76 -13.16 -2.56
C ASN A 387 -7.56 -14.16 -3.41
N PRO A 388 -8.89 -14.25 -3.26
CA PRO A 388 -9.72 -15.02 -4.17
C PRO A 388 -9.76 -14.39 -5.59
N ILE A 389 -8.85 -13.47 -5.88
CA ILE A 389 -8.55 -12.91 -7.19
C ILE A 389 -7.23 -13.46 -7.78
N GLY A 390 -6.28 -14.05 -7.02
CA GLY A 390 -4.93 -14.35 -7.57
C GLY A 390 -4.22 -15.68 -7.25
N GLY A 391 -4.85 -16.71 -6.69
CA GLY A 391 -4.08 -17.90 -6.31
C GLY A 391 -4.86 -19.11 -5.81
N ALA A 392 -5.76 -19.68 -6.63
CA ALA A 392 -6.21 -21.06 -6.39
C ALA A 392 -5.15 -22.03 -6.95
N ALA A 393 -4.79 -23.04 -6.16
CA ALA A 393 -3.96 -24.17 -6.58
C ALA A 393 -4.40 -24.69 -7.95
N ILE A 394 -3.44 -24.94 -8.84
CA ILE A 394 -3.66 -25.41 -10.20
C ILE A 394 -4.20 -26.86 -10.11
N PRO A 395 -5.48 -27.13 -10.41
CA PRO A 395 -5.90 -28.50 -10.74
C PRO A 395 -5.22 -28.87 -12.06
N SER A 396 -4.99 -30.16 -12.29
CA SER A 396 -4.30 -30.65 -13.49
C SER A 396 -4.82 -29.97 -14.77
N GLU A 397 -3.91 -29.62 -15.69
CA GLU A 397 -4.19 -28.77 -16.87
C GLU A 397 -5.28 -29.31 -17.81
N VAL A 398 -5.63 -30.59 -17.65
CA VAL A 398 -6.62 -31.30 -18.48
C VAL A 398 -8.03 -31.19 -17.88
N ASP A 399 -8.16 -31.20 -16.55
CA ASP A 399 -9.47 -31.15 -15.89
C ASP A 399 -10.08 -29.74 -15.97
N SER A 400 -9.27 -28.69 -15.83
CA SER A 400 -9.74 -27.29 -15.93
C SER A 400 -10.25 -26.94 -17.34
N LEU A 401 -9.62 -27.46 -18.40
CA LEU A 401 -10.00 -27.16 -19.78
C LEU A 401 -11.28 -27.90 -20.21
N MET A 402 -11.51 -29.11 -19.69
CA MET A 402 -12.73 -29.87 -19.97
C MET A 402 -13.93 -29.36 -19.17
N GLU A 403 -13.73 -28.86 -17.95
CA GLU A 403 -14.79 -28.23 -17.15
C GLU A 403 -15.24 -26.87 -17.70
N ASP A 404 -14.32 -26.03 -18.20
CA ASP A 404 -14.64 -24.73 -18.79
C ASP A 404 -15.52 -24.86 -20.06
N LEU A 405 -15.56 -26.03 -20.69
CA LEU A 405 -16.42 -26.35 -21.82
C LEU A 405 -17.82 -26.87 -21.42
N GLN A 406 -18.03 -27.26 -20.15
CA GLN A 406 -19.23 -28.01 -19.72
C GLN A 406 -20.26 -27.18 -18.93
N MET A 407 -19.98 -25.93 -18.54
CA MET A 407 -20.93 -25.09 -17.79
C MET A 407 -21.63 -24.02 -18.63
N SER A 408 -22.95 -23.92 -18.43
CA SER A 408 -23.93 -23.20 -19.25
C SER A 408 -24.30 -21.78 -18.76
N GLN A 409 -23.56 -21.19 -17.82
CA GLN A 409 -23.76 -19.79 -17.42
C GLN A 409 -22.57 -18.92 -17.85
N ARG A 410 -22.57 -18.51 -19.12
CA ARG A 410 -21.57 -17.57 -19.64
C ARG A 410 -21.85 -16.16 -19.16
N VAL A 411 -20.81 -15.52 -18.63
CA VAL A 411 -20.74 -14.06 -18.51
C VAL A 411 -20.78 -13.49 -19.92
N GLN A 412 -21.77 -12.64 -20.22
CA GLN A 412 -21.96 -12.03 -21.54
C GLN A 412 -22.59 -10.65 -21.38
N ALA A 413 -22.66 -9.88 -22.46
CA ALA A 413 -23.35 -8.58 -22.46
C ALA A 413 -24.79 -8.71 -21.92
N GLY A 414 -25.13 -7.85 -20.96
CA GLY A 414 -26.41 -7.84 -20.26
C GLY A 414 -26.48 -8.70 -19.00
N THR A 415 -25.45 -9.49 -18.70
CA THR A 415 -25.36 -10.18 -17.40
C THR A 415 -25.17 -9.14 -16.29
N LEU A 416 -26.02 -9.20 -15.25
CA LEU A 416 -25.79 -8.45 -14.00
C LEU A 416 -25.08 -9.37 -13.02
N LEU A 417 -23.97 -8.90 -12.48
CA LEU A 417 -23.22 -9.56 -11.41
C LEU A 417 -23.43 -8.81 -10.11
N ARG A 418 -23.58 -9.54 -9.01
CA ARG A 418 -23.46 -9.00 -7.65
C ARG A 418 -22.14 -9.46 -7.04
N ALA A 419 -21.54 -8.63 -6.21
CA ALA A 419 -20.38 -9.01 -5.40
C ALA A 419 -20.74 -10.13 -4.39
N SER A 420 -19.75 -10.91 -3.99
CA SER A 420 -19.86 -12.01 -3.03
C SER A 420 -20.59 -11.65 -1.74
N SER A 421 -21.44 -12.55 -1.24
CA SER A 421 -22.03 -12.51 0.11
C SER A 421 -21.11 -13.05 1.22
N ALA A 422 -19.89 -13.48 0.88
CA ALA A 422 -18.95 -14.03 1.85
C ALA A 422 -18.71 -13.10 3.04
N GLU A 423 -18.69 -13.68 4.24
CA GLU A 423 -18.52 -13.01 5.52
C GLU A 423 -17.27 -12.11 5.52
N ARG A 424 -16.12 -12.66 5.12
CA ARG A 424 -14.94 -11.87 4.76
C ARG A 424 -15.04 -11.46 3.30
N SER A 425 -15.34 -10.18 3.08
CA SER A 425 -15.43 -9.65 1.72
C SER A 425 -14.11 -9.83 0.95
N PRO A 426 -14.15 -10.33 -0.31
CA PRO A 426 -12.97 -10.40 -1.16
C PRO A 426 -12.45 -9.02 -1.57
N PHE A 427 -13.24 -7.97 -1.35
CA PHE A 427 -12.93 -6.60 -1.70
C PHE A 427 -12.52 -5.74 -0.49
N LEU A 428 -12.32 -6.35 0.69
CA LEU A 428 -11.93 -5.64 1.91
C LEU A 428 -10.62 -4.87 1.71
N LEU A 429 -9.57 -5.56 1.26
CA LEU A 429 -8.22 -4.98 1.15
C LEU A 429 -7.96 -4.30 -0.20
N THR A 430 -8.68 -4.70 -1.26
CA THR A 430 -8.52 -4.14 -2.61
C THR A 430 -9.86 -3.99 -3.32
N LYS A 431 -10.00 -2.93 -4.12
CA LYS A 431 -11.21 -2.63 -4.92
C LYS A 431 -12.48 -2.50 -4.07
N GLN A 432 -12.41 -1.73 -2.98
CA GLN A 432 -13.50 -1.54 -2.02
C GLN A 432 -14.80 -1.00 -2.65
N GLU A 433 -14.72 -0.36 -3.82
CA GLU A 433 -15.88 0.04 -4.62
C GLU A 433 -16.77 -1.13 -5.07
N LEU A 434 -16.21 -2.34 -5.12
CA LEU A 434 -16.93 -3.56 -5.48
C LEU A 434 -17.55 -4.27 -4.27
N HIS A 435 -17.23 -3.87 -3.03
CA HIS A 435 -17.87 -4.44 -1.85
C HIS A 435 -19.39 -4.24 -1.91
N LYS A 436 -20.15 -5.34 -1.83
CA LYS A 436 -21.62 -5.36 -2.02
C LYS A 436 -22.08 -4.60 -3.28
N GLY A 437 -21.27 -4.67 -4.34
CA GLY A 437 -21.48 -3.93 -5.57
C GLY A 437 -22.32 -4.67 -6.61
N LEU A 438 -22.84 -3.90 -7.57
CA LEU A 438 -23.60 -4.40 -8.73
C LEU A 438 -22.91 -3.97 -10.03
N LEU A 439 -22.46 -4.97 -10.80
CA LEU A 439 -21.68 -4.81 -12.03
C LEU A 439 -22.48 -5.32 -13.23
N LEU A 440 -22.89 -4.41 -14.12
CA LEU A 440 -23.57 -4.75 -15.37
C LEU A 440 -22.56 -4.95 -16.49
N ILE A 441 -22.54 -6.12 -17.11
CA ILE A 441 -21.65 -6.43 -18.23
C ILE A 441 -22.17 -5.75 -19.50
N LEU A 442 -21.33 -4.92 -20.11
CA LEU A 442 -21.64 -4.16 -21.32
C LEU A 442 -21.18 -4.90 -22.57
N ASN A 443 -19.99 -5.48 -22.49
CA ASN A 443 -19.39 -6.23 -23.58
C ASN A 443 -18.51 -7.35 -23.01
N ASP A 444 -18.51 -8.50 -23.67
CA ASP A 444 -17.55 -9.57 -23.38
C ASP A 444 -16.86 -9.95 -24.69
N ASP A 445 -15.59 -9.57 -24.85
CA ASP A 445 -14.75 -9.98 -25.97
C ASP A 445 -14.02 -11.26 -25.58
N ASP A 446 -14.14 -12.33 -26.36
CA ASP A 446 -13.55 -13.64 -26.08
C ASP A 446 -12.02 -13.61 -25.93
N THR A 447 -11.35 -12.62 -26.53
CA THR A 447 -9.88 -12.60 -26.67
C THR A 447 -9.20 -11.47 -25.90
N LYS A 448 -9.91 -10.40 -25.57
CA LYS A 448 -9.30 -9.17 -25.01
C LYS A 448 -9.67 -8.92 -23.56
N ALA A 449 -10.93 -8.64 -23.30
CA ALA A 449 -11.40 -8.20 -21.99
C ALA A 449 -12.92 -8.28 -21.88
N THR A 450 -13.39 -8.42 -20.64
CA THR A 450 -14.78 -8.14 -20.29
C THR A 450 -14.90 -6.69 -19.83
N VAL A 451 -15.89 -5.96 -20.34
CA VAL A 451 -16.18 -4.58 -19.96
C VAL A 451 -17.51 -4.55 -19.22
N GLY A 452 -17.50 -4.04 -18.00
CA GLY A 452 -18.69 -3.84 -17.20
C GLY A 452 -18.79 -2.41 -16.69
N CYS A 453 -19.94 -2.05 -16.11
CA CYS A 453 -20.09 -0.80 -15.38
C CYS A 453 -20.79 -1.03 -14.04
N MET A 454 -20.30 -0.36 -13.01
CA MET A 454 -20.97 -0.31 -11.72
C MET A 454 -22.19 0.60 -11.79
N ILE A 455 -23.31 0.14 -11.22
CA ILE A 455 -24.58 0.88 -11.28
C ILE A 455 -25.06 1.35 -9.90
N HIS A 456 -24.43 0.92 -8.81
CA HIS A 456 -24.88 1.17 -7.44
C HIS A 456 -24.35 2.46 -6.81
N LEU A 457 -23.21 2.97 -7.27
CA LEU A 457 -22.49 4.10 -6.64
C LEU A 457 -22.85 5.45 -7.27
N VAL A 458 -23.72 6.22 -6.62
CA VAL A 458 -24.04 7.61 -7.03
C VAL A 458 -22.87 8.54 -6.72
N ALA A 459 -22.55 9.46 -7.63
CA ALA A 459 -21.57 10.52 -7.44
C ALA A 459 -22.22 11.86 -7.05
N SER A 460 -21.40 12.86 -6.73
CA SER A 460 -21.83 14.23 -6.42
C SER A 460 -22.26 15.05 -7.65
N LYS A 461 -22.27 14.45 -8.85
CA LYS A 461 -22.58 15.10 -10.13
C LYS A 461 -23.92 14.60 -10.69
N SER A 462 -24.58 15.46 -11.47
CA SER A 462 -25.83 15.17 -12.18
C SER A 462 -25.76 15.70 -13.61
N VAL A 463 -26.58 15.13 -14.50
CA VAL A 463 -26.89 15.69 -15.82
C VAL A 463 -28.24 16.37 -15.75
N GLU A 464 -28.32 17.61 -16.23
CA GLU A 464 -29.57 18.33 -16.36
C GLU A 464 -30.27 17.92 -17.66
N VAL A 465 -31.52 17.47 -17.56
CA VAL A 465 -32.38 17.14 -18.70
C VAL A 465 -33.62 18.02 -18.72
N ARG A 466 -34.20 18.21 -19.90
CA ARG A 466 -35.38 19.05 -20.09
C ARG A 466 -36.64 18.22 -20.28
N ARG A 467 -37.65 18.47 -19.44
CA ARG A 467 -38.98 17.86 -19.56
C ARG A 467 -39.83 18.57 -20.62
N LYS A 468 -40.94 17.93 -21.00
CA LYS A 468 -41.93 18.46 -21.97
C LYS A 468 -42.48 19.83 -21.59
N ASP A 469 -42.71 20.06 -20.29
CA ASP A 469 -43.16 21.33 -19.72
C ASP A 469 -42.06 22.41 -19.70
N ARG A 470 -40.89 22.12 -20.27
CA ARG A 470 -39.67 22.94 -20.28
C ARG A 470 -39.01 23.11 -18.91
N SER A 471 -39.48 22.44 -17.87
CA SER A 471 -38.78 22.37 -16.60
C SER A 471 -37.50 21.55 -16.72
N LYS A 472 -36.56 21.84 -15.82
CA LYS A 472 -35.29 21.14 -15.70
C LYS A 472 -35.43 20.04 -14.66
N ALA A 473 -34.83 18.89 -14.91
CA ALA A 473 -34.71 17.80 -13.96
C ALA A 473 -33.27 17.28 -13.96
N ASP A 474 -32.81 16.77 -12.83
CA ASP A 474 -31.48 16.22 -12.68
C ASP A 474 -31.53 14.70 -12.72
N VAL A 475 -30.66 14.09 -13.51
CA VAL A 475 -30.38 12.65 -13.47
C VAL A 475 -29.01 12.45 -12.83
N ASN A 476 -28.96 11.67 -11.75
CA ASN A 476 -27.73 11.46 -11.00
C ASN A 476 -26.70 10.67 -11.83
N ILE A 477 -25.46 11.14 -11.86
CA ILE A 477 -24.34 10.41 -12.45
C ILE A 477 -23.79 9.44 -11.40
N ARG A 478 -23.50 8.23 -11.84
CA ARG A 478 -22.88 7.18 -11.03
C ARG A 478 -21.46 6.89 -11.47
N TYR A 479 -20.66 6.38 -10.55
CA TYR A 479 -19.35 5.84 -10.86
C TYR A 479 -19.51 4.47 -11.51
N GLY A 480 -19.15 4.39 -12.80
CA GLY A 480 -19.22 3.15 -13.58
C GLY A 480 -17.93 2.34 -13.57
N GLY A 481 -16.79 2.95 -13.21
CA GLY A 481 -15.49 2.29 -13.10
C GLY A 481 -14.33 3.24 -13.41
N GLU A 482 -13.12 2.74 -13.27
CA GLU A 482 -11.88 3.55 -13.30
C GLU A 482 -11.50 4.05 -14.70
N PHE A 483 -11.98 3.38 -15.76
CA PHE A 483 -11.62 3.73 -17.13
C PHE A 483 -12.65 4.67 -17.74
N GLY A 484 -12.21 5.86 -18.16
CA GLY A 484 -13.06 6.81 -18.88
C GLY A 484 -13.46 6.31 -20.27
N ILE A 485 -14.71 6.56 -20.67
CA ILE A 485 -15.19 6.29 -22.03
C ILE A 485 -14.72 7.42 -22.95
N LYS A 486 -14.01 7.08 -24.04
CA LYS A 486 -13.56 8.06 -25.04
C LYS A 486 -14.70 8.39 -26.01
N GLY A 487 -14.88 9.67 -26.34
CA GLY A 487 -15.84 10.11 -27.34
C GLY A 487 -16.47 11.46 -26.98
N GLN A 488 -17.43 11.89 -27.81
CA GLN A 488 -18.15 13.15 -27.59
C GLN A 488 -19.10 13.07 -26.39
N ASN A 489 -19.66 11.88 -26.10
CA ASN A 489 -20.55 11.63 -24.97
C ASN A 489 -19.96 10.54 -24.07
N PRO A 490 -19.22 10.90 -22.99
CA PRO A 490 -18.54 9.94 -22.13
C PRO A 490 -19.47 9.23 -21.13
N LEU A 491 -20.77 9.56 -21.13
CA LEU A 491 -21.77 9.04 -20.21
C LEU A 491 -22.54 7.87 -20.84
N LEU A 492 -22.78 6.85 -20.04
CA LEU A 492 -23.57 5.69 -20.43
C LEU A 492 -24.96 5.78 -19.80
N TRP A 493 -25.98 5.84 -20.64
CA TRP A 493 -27.37 5.84 -20.20
C TRP A 493 -27.95 4.43 -20.32
N ILE A 494 -28.57 3.94 -19.25
CA ILE A 494 -29.09 2.58 -19.12
C ILE A 494 -30.54 2.65 -18.62
N HIS A 495 -31.42 1.82 -19.17
CA HIS A 495 -32.74 1.59 -18.59
C HIS A 495 -33.08 0.09 -18.54
N CYS A 496 -33.98 -0.29 -17.62
CA CYS A 496 -34.58 -1.62 -17.56
C CYS A 496 -36.08 -1.61 -17.90
N SER A 497 -36.63 -0.48 -18.35
CA SER A 497 -38.06 -0.29 -18.60
C SER A 497 -38.57 -1.06 -19.83
N LYS A 498 -39.56 -1.93 -19.63
CA LYS A 498 -40.26 -2.62 -20.72
C LYS A 498 -40.98 -1.64 -21.66
N LYS A 499 -41.62 -0.60 -21.10
CA LYS A 499 -42.31 0.44 -21.89
C LYS A 499 -41.37 1.09 -22.91
N LEU A 500 -40.14 1.40 -22.50
CA LEU A 500 -39.14 2.03 -23.37
C LEU A 500 -38.64 1.07 -24.44
N ARG A 501 -38.42 -0.21 -24.09
CA ARG A 501 -38.07 -1.24 -25.08
C ARG A 501 -39.17 -1.46 -26.11
N ASP A 502 -40.43 -1.54 -25.67
CA ASP A 502 -41.60 -1.70 -26.55
C ASP A 502 -41.78 -0.46 -27.47
N ALA A 503 -41.32 0.72 -27.03
CA ALA A 503 -41.27 1.95 -27.80
C ALA A 503 -40.04 2.06 -28.73
N GLY A 504 -39.15 1.06 -28.75
CA GLY A 504 -37.93 1.05 -29.57
C GLY A 504 -36.83 2.01 -29.09
N ILE A 505 -36.86 2.43 -27.81
CA ILE A 505 -35.85 3.29 -27.22
C ILE A 505 -34.72 2.42 -26.67
N GLY A 506 -33.50 2.71 -27.09
CA GLY A 506 -32.27 2.04 -26.66
C GLY A 506 -31.93 0.75 -27.45
N THR A 507 -30.70 0.28 -27.26
CA THR A 507 -30.17 -0.97 -27.80
C THR A 507 -30.09 -2.01 -26.68
N PRO A 508 -30.74 -3.19 -26.83
CA PRO A 508 -30.67 -4.24 -25.83
C PRO A 508 -29.24 -4.73 -25.56
N LEU A 509 -28.88 -4.91 -24.28
CA LEU A 509 -27.64 -5.56 -23.89
C LEU A 509 -27.84 -7.08 -23.92
N GLY A 510 -27.42 -7.72 -25.01
CA GLY A 510 -27.59 -9.14 -25.23
C GLY A 510 -29.07 -9.55 -25.14
N SER A 511 -29.36 -10.60 -24.39
CA SER A 511 -30.73 -11.09 -24.16
C SER A 511 -31.33 -10.63 -22.83
N SER A 512 -30.75 -9.60 -22.18
CA SER A 512 -31.14 -9.13 -20.85
C SER A 512 -32.32 -8.15 -20.85
N ALA A 513 -32.75 -7.73 -19.65
CA ALA A 513 -33.73 -6.67 -19.47
C ALA A 513 -33.13 -5.26 -19.65
N PHE A 514 -31.80 -5.13 -19.73
CA PHE A 514 -31.13 -3.84 -19.82
C PHE A 514 -30.97 -3.39 -21.26
N SER A 515 -31.02 -2.08 -21.46
CA SER A 515 -30.75 -1.45 -22.75
C SER A 515 -29.92 -0.19 -22.54
N THR A 516 -28.94 0.01 -23.40
CA THR A 516 -28.16 1.25 -23.46
C THR A 516 -28.83 2.22 -24.40
N VAL A 517 -28.80 3.50 -24.10
CA VAL A 517 -29.43 4.54 -24.90
C VAL A 517 -28.45 5.68 -25.11
N THR A 518 -28.56 6.39 -26.23
CA THR A 518 -27.77 7.63 -26.41
C THR A 518 -28.35 8.73 -25.53
N GLN A 519 -27.54 9.73 -25.17
CA GLN A 519 -28.03 10.88 -24.41
C GLN A 519 -29.16 11.60 -25.17
N ASP A 520 -28.99 11.82 -26.47
CA ASP A 520 -29.97 12.50 -27.32
C ASP A 520 -31.31 11.76 -27.36
N ASP A 521 -31.29 10.43 -27.48
CA ASP A 521 -32.51 9.61 -27.49
C ASP A 521 -33.19 9.60 -26.11
N ALA A 522 -32.42 9.58 -25.02
CA ALA A 522 -32.96 9.66 -23.67
C ALA A 522 -33.62 11.03 -23.41
N GLU A 523 -32.95 12.13 -23.77
CA GLU A 523 -33.49 13.48 -23.67
C GLU A 523 -34.73 13.67 -24.55
N LEU A 524 -34.74 13.08 -25.75
CA LEU A 524 -35.90 13.09 -26.62
C LEU A 524 -37.09 12.31 -26.01
N ALA A 525 -36.83 11.14 -25.43
CA ALA A 525 -37.84 10.35 -24.75
C ALA A 525 -38.45 11.08 -23.54
N ILE A 526 -37.62 11.78 -22.78
CA ILE A 526 -38.03 12.58 -21.61
C ILE A 526 -38.83 13.81 -22.04
N SER A 527 -38.33 14.56 -23.02
CA SER A 527 -39.00 15.77 -23.53
C SER A 527 -40.30 15.47 -24.27
N SER A 528 -40.46 14.23 -24.74
CA SER A 528 -41.69 13.74 -25.40
C SER A 528 -42.68 13.09 -24.43
N ASP A 529 -42.39 13.04 -23.13
CA ASP A 529 -43.23 12.39 -22.08
C ASP A 529 -43.42 10.87 -22.29
N ILE A 530 -42.45 10.25 -22.98
CA ILE A 530 -42.38 8.79 -23.15
C ILE A 530 -41.71 8.16 -21.92
N ALA A 531 -40.71 8.85 -21.36
CA ALA A 531 -39.94 8.44 -20.19
C ALA A 531 -39.90 9.53 -19.11
N SER A 532 -39.73 9.12 -17.85
CA SER A 532 -39.30 10.00 -16.76
C SER A 532 -37.77 10.05 -16.69
N PRO A 533 -37.15 11.14 -16.20
CA PRO A 533 -35.72 11.14 -15.85
C PRO A 533 -35.33 9.98 -14.94
N ASP A 534 -36.23 9.56 -14.04
CA ASP A 534 -35.99 8.47 -13.10
C ASP A 534 -35.96 7.09 -13.79
N ASP A 535 -36.44 6.95 -15.03
CA ASP A 535 -36.40 5.68 -15.78
C ASP A 535 -34.98 5.29 -16.21
N PHE A 536 -34.01 6.20 -16.06
CA PHE A 536 -32.63 6.01 -16.50
C PHE A 536 -31.64 5.98 -15.33
N ILE A 537 -30.62 5.14 -15.49
CA ILE A 537 -29.39 5.17 -14.71
C ILE A 537 -28.28 5.69 -15.63
N VAL A 538 -27.54 6.69 -15.17
CA VAL A 538 -26.43 7.28 -15.91
C VAL A 538 -25.13 6.97 -15.19
N THR A 539 -24.17 6.36 -15.88
CA THR A 539 -22.85 6.06 -15.33
C THR A 539 -21.75 6.79 -16.09
N SER A 540 -20.67 7.10 -15.38
CA SER A 540 -19.43 7.65 -15.93
C SER A 540 -18.29 6.67 -15.68
N GLY A 541 -17.62 6.27 -16.74
CA GLY A 541 -16.55 5.29 -16.71
C GLY A 541 -17.03 3.85 -16.74
N VAL A 542 -16.07 2.92 -16.89
CA VAL A 542 -16.30 1.47 -16.97
C VAL A 542 -15.19 0.73 -16.23
N SER A 543 -15.50 -0.49 -15.80
CA SER A 543 -14.54 -1.45 -15.26
C SER A 543 -14.11 -2.40 -16.37
N ILE A 544 -12.80 -2.59 -16.52
CA ILE A 544 -12.22 -3.49 -17.52
C ILE A 544 -11.58 -4.68 -16.79
N PHE A 545 -11.92 -5.88 -17.24
CA PHE A 545 -11.37 -7.14 -16.75
C PHE A 545 -10.60 -7.80 -17.89
N PRO A 546 -9.27 -7.58 -17.99
CA PRO A 546 -8.46 -8.17 -19.06
C PRO A 546 -8.50 -9.69 -19.03
N LYS A 547 -8.58 -10.33 -20.20
CA LYS A 547 -8.48 -11.80 -20.34
C LYS A 547 -7.01 -12.18 -20.61
N ILE A 548 -6.10 -11.68 -19.77
CA ILE A 548 -4.66 -11.96 -19.89
C ILE A 548 -4.31 -13.13 -18.97
N GLY A 549 -3.73 -14.19 -19.53
CA GLY A 549 -3.36 -15.38 -18.77
C GLY A 549 -4.57 -16.23 -18.38
N ARG A 550 -4.64 -16.67 -17.11
CA ARG A 550 -5.66 -17.59 -16.59
C ARG A 550 -6.72 -16.91 -15.70
N GLU A 551 -6.69 -15.58 -15.61
CA GLU A 551 -7.61 -14.80 -14.78
C GLU A 551 -8.67 -14.13 -15.66
N THR A 552 -9.92 -14.58 -15.54
CA THR A 552 -11.06 -14.03 -16.28
C THR A 552 -12.21 -13.77 -15.31
N LEU A 553 -13.11 -12.84 -15.66
CA LEU A 553 -14.30 -12.57 -14.84
C LEU A 553 -15.19 -13.81 -14.66
N ALA A 554 -15.24 -14.70 -15.67
CA ALA A 554 -15.92 -15.98 -15.54
C ALA A 554 -15.31 -16.87 -14.44
N ARG A 555 -13.98 -16.85 -14.29
CA ARG A 555 -13.29 -17.56 -13.21
C ARG A 555 -13.54 -16.91 -11.85
N GLU A 556 -13.61 -15.59 -11.77
CA GLU A 556 -14.01 -14.88 -10.54
C GLU A 556 -15.43 -15.28 -10.11
N VAL A 557 -16.36 -15.45 -11.07
CA VAL A 557 -17.69 -16.01 -10.79
C VAL A 557 -17.60 -17.45 -10.27
N LYS A 558 -16.80 -18.32 -10.91
CA LYS A 558 -16.57 -19.70 -10.44
C LYS A 558 -16.00 -19.76 -9.01
N ARG A 559 -15.18 -18.77 -8.63
CA ARG A 559 -14.58 -18.64 -7.29
C ARG A 559 -15.53 -18.03 -6.25
N GLY A 560 -16.74 -17.60 -6.64
CA GLY A 560 -17.69 -16.95 -5.74
C GLY A 560 -17.33 -15.50 -5.39
N ILE A 561 -16.43 -14.86 -6.14
CA ILE A 561 -16.14 -13.41 -6.01
C ILE A 561 -17.33 -12.59 -6.48
N PHE A 562 -17.95 -13.06 -7.56
CA PHE A 562 -19.14 -12.50 -8.15
C PHE A 562 -20.17 -13.61 -8.33
N GLU A 563 -21.43 -13.22 -8.28
CA GLU A 563 -22.56 -14.10 -8.47
C GLU A 563 -23.45 -13.54 -9.59
N ILE A 564 -23.90 -14.42 -10.49
CA ILE A 564 -24.82 -14.02 -11.56
C ILE A 564 -26.21 -13.80 -10.97
N VAL A 565 -26.76 -12.61 -11.21
CA VAL A 565 -28.08 -12.23 -10.73
C VAL A 565 -29.18 -12.76 -11.64
N ASP A 566 -30.16 -13.47 -11.06
CA ASP A 566 -31.35 -13.93 -11.78
C ASP A 566 -32.13 -12.75 -12.38
N ARG A 567 -32.54 -12.91 -13.64
CA ARG A 567 -33.35 -11.93 -14.38
C ARG A 567 -34.61 -11.49 -13.64
N ALA A 568 -35.24 -12.38 -12.86
CA ALA A 568 -36.44 -12.05 -12.11
C ALA A 568 -36.21 -10.96 -11.04
N ARG A 569 -34.97 -10.80 -10.56
CA ARG A 569 -34.60 -9.84 -9.49
C ARG A 569 -34.01 -8.54 -10.01
N GLN A 570 -33.53 -8.54 -11.24
CA GLN A 570 -32.83 -7.40 -11.85
C GLN A 570 -33.69 -6.12 -11.87
N GLU A 571 -34.98 -6.23 -12.18
CA GLU A 571 -35.87 -5.06 -12.28
C GLU A 571 -36.12 -4.40 -10.90
N GLU A 572 -36.30 -5.19 -9.84
CA GLU A 572 -36.54 -4.66 -8.50
C GLU A 572 -35.28 -4.00 -7.91
N ALA A 573 -34.12 -4.61 -8.13
CA ALA A 573 -32.84 -4.02 -7.77
C ALA A 573 -32.59 -2.69 -8.50
N PHE A 574 -32.86 -2.64 -9.80
CA PHE A 574 -32.72 -1.41 -10.59
C PHE A 574 -33.65 -0.30 -10.10
N LYS A 575 -34.92 -0.62 -9.82
CA LYS A 575 -35.89 0.32 -9.21
C LYS A 575 -35.43 0.84 -7.86
N THR A 576 -34.83 -0.02 -7.04
CA THR A 576 -34.28 0.39 -5.74
C THR A 576 -33.16 1.41 -5.92
N LEU A 577 -32.24 1.17 -6.86
CA LEU A 577 -31.14 2.10 -7.17
C LEU A 577 -31.66 3.46 -7.67
N GLN A 578 -32.71 3.49 -8.49
CA GLN A 578 -33.31 4.73 -9.00
C GLN A 578 -33.77 5.68 -7.87
N THR A 579 -34.04 5.17 -6.67
CA THR A 579 -34.45 6.00 -5.52
C THR A 579 -33.29 6.73 -4.82
N GLN A 580 -32.04 6.50 -5.21
CA GLN A 580 -30.89 7.16 -4.60
C GLN A 580 -30.83 8.65 -4.96
N ALA A 581 -30.64 9.49 -3.96
CA ALA A 581 -30.43 10.92 -4.13
C ALA A 581 -28.99 11.22 -4.58
N LYS A 582 -28.77 12.43 -5.09
CA LYS A 582 -27.44 12.96 -5.39
C LYS A 582 -26.52 12.83 -4.18
N LEU A 583 -25.28 12.39 -4.39
CA LEU A 583 -24.36 12.13 -3.29
C LEU A 583 -23.91 13.46 -2.66
N SER A 584 -24.03 13.53 -1.34
CA SER A 584 -23.61 14.64 -0.47
C SER A 584 -23.27 14.06 0.90
N PRO A 585 -22.62 14.83 1.80
CA PRO A 585 -22.35 14.37 3.17
C PRO A 585 -23.61 13.92 3.93
N PHE A 586 -24.76 14.54 3.64
CA PHE A 586 -26.03 14.24 4.31
C PHE A 586 -26.77 13.04 3.69
N THR A 587 -26.41 12.64 2.47
CA THR A 587 -27.07 11.55 1.73
C THR A 587 -26.18 10.32 1.57
N LEU A 588 -24.94 10.36 2.06
CA LEU A 588 -23.95 9.28 1.96
C LEU A 588 -24.50 7.96 2.50
N ASP A 589 -24.87 7.93 3.77
CA ASP A 589 -25.29 6.69 4.45
C ASP A 589 -26.60 6.14 3.85
N GLU A 590 -27.55 7.01 3.55
CA GLU A 590 -28.81 6.63 2.89
C GLU A 590 -28.59 6.10 1.47
N SER A 591 -27.63 6.66 0.72
CA SER A 591 -27.26 6.19 -0.61
C SER A 591 -26.61 4.80 -0.54
N ILE A 592 -25.70 4.56 0.41
CA ILE A 592 -25.06 3.26 0.65
C ILE A 592 -26.10 2.22 1.07
N ARG A 593 -27.02 2.58 1.97
CA ARG A 593 -28.10 1.69 2.42
C ARG A 593 -28.99 1.25 1.26
N LYS A 594 -29.32 2.14 0.33
CA LYS A 594 -30.09 1.82 -0.89
C LYS A 594 -29.31 0.93 -1.85
N ALA A 595 -28.01 1.18 -2.02
CA ALA A 595 -27.12 0.32 -2.81
C ALA A 595 -27.07 -1.10 -2.23
N ARG A 596 -26.87 -1.22 -0.90
CA ARG A 596 -26.89 -2.49 -0.18
C ARG A 596 -28.22 -3.21 -0.34
N LYS A 597 -29.35 -2.52 -0.18
CA LYS A 597 -30.69 -3.12 -0.38
C LYS A 597 -30.85 -3.67 -1.80
N ALA A 598 -30.39 -2.93 -2.82
CA ALA A 598 -30.43 -3.42 -4.20
C ALA A 598 -29.54 -4.67 -4.40
N TRP A 599 -28.39 -4.72 -3.73
CA TRP A 599 -27.50 -5.88 -3.73
C TRP A 599 -28.12 -7.09 -2.99
N GLU A 600 -28.78 -6.88 -1.86
CA GLU A 600 -29.51 -7.93 -1.11
C GLU A 600 -30.66 -8.51 -1.94
N LEU A 601 -31.43 -7.67 -2.63
CA LEU A 601 -32.49 -8.09 -3.55
C LEU A 601 -31.98 -8.96 -4.71
N CYS A 602 -30.69 -8.89 -5.02
CA CYS A 602 -30.05 -9.72 -6.04
C CYS A 602 -29.61 -11.09 -5.52
N GLY A 603 -29.55 -11.30 -4.19
CA GLY A 603 -29.12 -12.55 -3.56
C GLY A 603 -30.16 -13.67 -3.67
N ASN A 604 -29.72 -14.92 -3.49
CA ASN A 604 -30.58 -16.10 -3.53
C ASN A 604 -31.41 -16.23 -2.25
N ALA A 605 -32.73 -16.48 -2.40
CA ALA A 605 -33.64 -16.75 -1.29
C ALA A 605 -33.30 -18.05 -0.51
N GLU A 606 -32.45 -18.91 -1.09
CA GLU A 606 -31.91 -20.12 -0.45
C GLU A 606 -30.56 -19.90 0.25
N GLU A 607 -30.08 -18.67 0.42
CA GLU A 607 -29.07 -18.41 1.45
C GLU A 607 -29.80 -18.32 2.79
N PRO A 608 -29.78 -19.38 3.64
CA PRO A 608 -30.16 -19.17 5.01
C PRO A 608 -29.13 -18.22 5.62
N ALA A 609 -29.60 -17.22 6.34
CA ALA A 609 -28.79 -16.63 7.40
C ALA A 609 -28.36 -17.80 8.31
N GLY A 610 -27.08 -18.18 8.28
CA GLY A 610 -26.55 -19.32 9.03
C GLY A 610 -27.02 -20.68 8.50
N LYS A 611 -26.09 -21.55 8.10
CA LYS A 611 -26.40 -22.97 7.90
C LYS A 611 -26.50 -23.64 9.28
N GLU A 612 -27.71 -23.80 9.80
CA GLU A 612 -28.03 -24.85 10.77
C GLU A 612 -27.75 -26.22 10.11
N GLY A 613 -26.64 -26.84 10.50
CA GLY A 613 -26.42 -28.28 10.27
C GLY A 613 -27.26 -29.11 11.23
N PRO A 614 -27.50 -30.41 10.97
CA PRO A 614 -28.33 -31.23 11.84
C PRO A 614 -27.70 -31.30 13.24
N ALA A 615 -28.50 -30.92 14.23
CA ALA A 615 -28.18 -30.83 15.66
C ALA A 615 -27.22 -31.91 16.15
N SER A 616 -25.96 -31.53 16.35
CA SER A 616 -25.08 -32.15 17.33
C SER A 616 -25.35 -31.44 18.66
N GLU A 617 -26.00 -32.14 19.59
CA GLU A 617 -26.24 -31.67 20.96
C GLU A 617 -24.90 -31.47 21.70
N THR A 618 -24.28 -30.32 21.49
CA THR A 618 -23.20 -29.78 22.32
C THR A 618 -23.69 -28.44 22.86
N PRO A 619 -23.97 -28.32 24.18
CA PRO A 619 -24.51 -27.09 24.74
C PRO A 619 -23.39 -26.05 24.87
N GLY A 620 -23.45 -24.97 24.08
CA GLY A 620 -22.71 -23.74 24.39
C GLY A 620 -22.05 -22.97 23.24
N PHE A 621 -22.58 -22.92 22.02
CA PHE A 621 -22.15 -21.93 21.02
C PHE A 621 -23.39 -21.38 20.29
N ASP A 622 -23.59 -20.06 20.42
CA ASP A 622 -24.56 -19.28 19.67
C ASP A 622 -24.05 -19.12 18.23
N GLU A 623 -24.90 -19.46 17.25
CA GLU A 623 -24.58 -19.44 15.83
C GLU A 623 -24.69 -18.00 15.30
N THR A 624 -23.57 -17.27 15.33
CA THR A 624 -23.13 -16.23 14.35
C THR A 624 -21.84 -15.60 14.88
N ASP A 625 -20.78 -16.40 15.01
CA ASP A 625 -19.46 -15.90 15.43
C ASP A 625 -18.79 -15.23 14.22
N ASP A 626 -19.22 -14.00 13.92
CA ASP A 626 -18.57 -13.15 12.91
C ASP A 626 -17.08 -13.07 13.23
N ARG A 627 -16.23 -13.40 12.26
CA ARG A 627 -14.79 -13.31 12.38
C ARG A 627 -14.41 -11.89 12.78
N MET A 628 -13.77 -11.76 13.94
CA MET A 628 -13.27 -10.49 14.45
C MET A 628 -11.90 -10.15 13.84
N VAL A 629 -11.62 -8.85 13.70
CA VAL A 629 -10.28 -8.35 13.41
C VAL A 629 -9.39 -8.66 14.61
N PHE A 630 -8.17 -9.15 14.34
CA PHE A 630 -7.28 -9.68 15.36
C PHE A 630 -7.08 -8.74 16.58
N ASN A 631 -7.36 -9.29 17.77
CA ASN A 631 -7.27 -8.59 19.05
C ASN A 631 -8.06 -7.27 19.08
N THR A 632 -9.31 -7.31 18.59
CA THR A 632 -10.29 -6.22 18.63
C THR A 632 -11.71 -6.78 18.68
N ASP A 633 -12.67 -5.92 18.98
CA ASP A 633 -14.10 -6.27 19.02
C ASP A 633 -14.81 -5.90 17.71
N THR A 634 -14.06 -5.62 16.63
CA THR A 634 -14.62 -5.20 15.34
C THR A 634 -14.77 -6.40 14.41
N PRO A 635 -16.00 -6.73 13.96
CA PRO A 635 -16.23 -7.72 12.93
C PRO A 635 -15.52 -7.36 11.61
N VAL A 636 -14.93 -8.35 10.94
CA VAL A 636 -14.32 -8.17 9.61
C VAL A 636 -15.36 -7.76 8.57
N SER A 637 -16.61 -8.19 8.75
CA SER A 637 -17.77 -7.80 7.94
C SER A 637 -18.05 -6.29 8.06
N GLU A 638 -18.07 -5.74 9.28
CA GLU A 638 -18.22 -4.32 9.58
C GLU A 638 -17.05 -3.51 9.01
N LEU A 639 -15.81 -3.98 9.18
CA LEU A 639 -14.64 -3.31 8.60
C LEU A 639 -14.72 -3.19 7.07
N ALA A 640 -15.29 -4.20 6.38
CA ALA A 640 -15.48 -4.15 4.94
C ALA A 640 -16.54 -3.12 4.51
N GLU A 641 -17.60 -2.96 5.31
CA GLU A 641 -18.61 -1.91 5.11
C GLU A 641 -18.00 -0.52 5.29
N ASP A 642 -17.21 -0.33 6.35
CA ASP A 642 -16.46 0.89 6.62
C ASP A 642 -15.47 1.23 5.51
N ALA A 643 -14.75 0.24 4.99
CA ALA A 643 -13.81 0.42 3.91
C ALA A 643 -14.52 0.88 2.62
N SER A 644 -15.66 0.29 2.29
CA SER A 644 -16.49 0.71 1.15
C SER A 644 -17.05 2.13 1.34
N ARG A 645 -17.57 2.43 2.54
CA ARG A 645 -18.08 3.76 2.88
C ARG A 645 -17.00 4.84 2.78
N LYS A 646 -15.82 4.60 3.37
CA LYS A 646 -14.66 5.51 3.29
C LYS A 646 -14.17 5.67 1.86
N TRP A 647 -14.21 4.63 1.05
CA TRP A 647 -13.90 4.73 -0.38
C TRP A 647 -14.86 5.69 -1.08
N VAL A 648 -16.16 5.57 -0.85
CA VAL A 648 -17.16 6.49 -1.43
C VAL A 648 -16.95 7.93 -0.96
N ALA A 649 -16.74 8.14 0.34
CA ALA A 649 -16.47 9.45 0.91
C ALA A 649 -15.19 10.08 0.31
N THR A 650 -14.13 9.29 0.18
CA THR A 650 -12.85 9.74 -0.35
C THR A 650 -12.92 10.06 -1.84
N PHE A 651 -13.37 9.11 -2.67
CA PHE A 651 -13.21 9.19 -4.12
C PHE A 651 -14.41 9.79 -4.85
N LEU A 652 -15.62 9.74 -4.28
CA LEU A 652 -16.83 10.30 -4.90
C LEU A 652 -17.29 11.62 -4.28
N LEU A 653 -17.00 11.85 -2.99
CA LEU A 653 -17.26 13.14 -2.32
C LEU A 653 -16.03 14.04 -2.21
N GLY A 654 -14.81 13.49 -2.24
CA GLY A 654 -13.60 14.27 -1.93
C GLY A 654 -13.50 14.65 -0.46
N MET A 655 -14.07 13.83 0.43
CA MET A 655 -14.11 14.07 1.88
C MET A 655 -13.58 12.84 2.64
N PRO A 656 -12.25 12.63 2.67
CA PRO A 656 -11.64 11.44 3.28
C PRO A 656 -11.76 11.39 4.81
N THR A 657 -12.16 12.48 5.46
CA THR A 657 -12.28 12.60 6.93
C THR A 657 -13.66 12.22 7.48
N ILE A 658 -14.64 11.94 6.61
CA ILE A 658 -15.96 11.39 6.95
C ILE A 658 -15.89 9.87 6.97
#